data_AF-A0A2E5A9T0-F1
#
_entry.id   AF-A0A2E5A9T0-F1
#
_cell.length_a   1.000
_cell.length_b   1.000
_cell.length_c   1.000
_cell.angle_alpha   90.00
_cell.angle_beta   90.00
_cell.angle_gamma   90.00
#
_symmetry.space_group_name_H-M   'P 1'
#
loop_
_entity.id
_entity.type
_entity.pdbx_description
1 polymer ?
#
loop_
_entity_poly.entity_id
_entity_poly.type
_entity_poly.pdbx_seq_one_letter_code
_entity_poly.pdbx_strand_id
1 'polypeptide(L)'
;MRRSLLAAVSLSALIATPAWADEEINDERTEPVETADADGAGNADNIVIGSNGRVTLIGVPGPAVHVNSNNDLTTQNGSVIRINDRDGDGDPVSVDGAVGIQVDPGVEGDISHGGRIVLDDSDDPADLGTDDLVDADNDGEVDDPDGEADGAFAQDQNKTGLLIGAVDGDYNPVAGQDAVTGDVAITSTGAIVVQGQNSFGVRAVTAIDGDFFSDGSVTVTGENSRGISLEDDVSGNVEIISVNTVSPGGNAVVVEGDVGGGVRANGTVSAHGYRTTTRYRENLMVLFENEEEAAARGDVADNLDSGSAFLVAGSVADGVFISTSGTIQAYTGGGAALELRPDEDGTGEQVIGEVSLPDDYTTNRTDDDDEGDQLGYAVVNEGTIANNAVFDGKDATAFLVVGRDDNGVLRSVILGAGGVMNTRTVTATAYDGTARAMHFGAGAQADTILNSGVLRAAAVLGHEEDGFADDAYGAGRAIALDLDENSQIRRILNEAGNINATITGGGQSAIAIRSNDDSLDEIRNSGIISAVAGGLEDGFSRDDMEILAIDARNNDGGLAIIQEQAYDDEGEPISTPSITGDILLGDGDDRVEINAGSITGDISFGLGADVLVINNGSLNGAVSDADGDLVLDVTNGEIGLTGTDALALRDAIFRNGGVLEVVIDAQDRTNAFLNASGDVTFEEGSSLSVGLGDVIGAGGTFEIITAGTLSIADEAGTLTTTESPYLYNATLARSSEDENKILLTLELKTADELGMHVNQAAAYDEALAAFETIESLGAAFAGLRTAEEFYGAYDQLLPEYAASAIQFALASNDAAAGALQGRLRNARLAPDDLAGVWIQEFGYYADRSSTAFGPGYRGQGVGLAVGLDRPVGPFYAVGLQLVGAA
;
A
#
# COMPACT_ATOMS: atom_id res chain seq x y z
N MET A 1 63.74 -12.22 79.36
CA MET A 1 64.87 -11.28 79.28
C MET A 1 64.72 -10.42 78.04
N ARG A 2 64.82 -9.10 78.22
CA ARG A 2 65.14 -8.01 77.26
C ARG A 2 64.23 -7.76 76.03
N ARG A 3 63.59 -6.58 76.11
CA ARG A 3 63.09 -5.71 75.03
C ARG A 3 64.24 -5.23 74.12
N SER A 4 63.96 -4.99 72.84
CA SER A 4 64.44 -3.80 72.10
C SER A 4 63.85 -3.71 70.68
N LEU A 5 63.13 -2.62 70.42
CA LEU A 5 62.96 -1.99 69.10
C LEU A 5 64.32 -1.62 68.50
N LEU A 6 64.44 -1.64 67.17
CA LEU A 6 65.20 -0.64 66.42
C LEU A 6 64.69 -0.56 64.97
N ALA A 7 64.27 0.64 64.60
CA ALA A 7 63.92 1.05 63.25
C ALA A 7 65.17 1.17 62.37
N ALA A 8 65.04 0.81 61.09
CA ALA A 8 65.95 1.21 60.03
C ALA A 8 65.10 1.76 58.88
N VAL A 9 65.25 3.05 58.65
CA VAL A 9 64.73 3.82 57.51
C VAL A 9 65.46 3.36 56.25
N SER A 10 64.73 2.98 55.20
CA SER A 10 65.28 2.88 53.84
C SER A 10 64.41 3.67 52.87
N LEU A 11 64.91 4.88 52.62
CA LEU A 11 64.64 5.76 51.49
C LEU A 11 64.75 4.93 50.19
N SER A 12 63.60 4.53 49.63
CA SER A 12 63.50 4.01 48.26
C SER A 12 62.40 4.84 47.60
N ALA A 13 62.82 5.58 46.58
CA ALA A 13 62.06 6.62 45.92
C ALA A 13 60.66 6.15 45.50
N LEU A 14 59.67 7.02 45.76
CA LEU A 14 58.46 7.12 44.96
C LEU A 14 58.88 7.11 43.48
N ILE A 15 58.68 5.98 42.82
CA ILE A 15 58.26 6.00 41.43
C ILE A 15 56.75 5.97 41.55
N ALA A 16 56.14 7.15 41.71
CA ALA A 16 54.74 7.32 41.39
C ALA A 16 54.68 7.21 39.87
N THR A 17 54.44 6.01 39.36
CA THR A 17 53.81 5.88 38.05
C THR A 17 52.47 6.59 38.17
N PRO A 18 52.14 7.58 37.33
CA PRO A 18 50.74 7.99 37.23
C PRO A 18 49.97 6.72 36.85
N ALA A 19 49.03 6.32 37.70
CA ALA A 19 47.91 5.55 37.21
C ALA A 19 47.15 6.55 36.34
N TRP A 20 47.11 6.30 35.04
CA TRP A 20 46.26 7.06 34.11
C TRP A 20 44.85 6.70 34.56
N ALA A 21 44.18 7.68 35.13
CA ALA A 21 42.90 7.49 35.77
C ALA A 21 41.98 8.41 34.99
N ASP A 22 41.03 7.81 34.27
CA ASP A 22 40.06 8.54 33.46
C ASP A 22 39.51 9.74 34.24
N GLU A 23 39.41 10.91 33.61
CA GLU A 23 38.80 12.07 34.23
C GLU A 23 37.29 11.84 34.31
N GLU A 24 36.78 11.73 35.53
CA GLU A 24 35.36 11.47 35.79
C GLU A 24 34.62 12.76 36.15
N ILE A 25 33.75 13.23 35.25
CA ILE A 25 32.93 14.43 35.46
C ILE A 25 31.60 14.00 36.09
N ASN A 26 31.45 14.29 37.38
CA ASN A 26 30.26 13.95 38.17
C ASN A 26 29.43 15.16 38.63
N ASP A 27 29.96 16.37 38.42
CA ASP A 27 29.33 17.65 38.74
C ASP A 27 29.16 18.50 37.47
N GLU A 28 28.50 19.66 37.58
CA GLU A 28 28.32 20.58 36.46
C GLU A 28 29.59 21.36 36.11
N ARG A 29 29.94 21.38 34.83
CA ARG A 29 30.95 22.23 34.21
C ARG A 29 30.24 23.27 33.33
N THR A 30 30.65 24.53 33.44
CA THR A 30 30.09 25.64 32.65
C THR A 30 31.07 26.19 31.61
N GLU A 31 32.16 25.46 31.38
CA GLU A 31 33.21 25.76 30.42
C GLU A 31 33.44 24.50 29.59
N PRO A 32 33.97 24.63 28.35
CA PRO A 32 34.32 23.49 27.53
C PRO A 32 35.24 22.50 28.24
N VAL A 33 35.10 21.21 27.90
CA VAL A 33 35.97 20.13 28.38
C VAL A 33 36.67 19.50 27.19
N GLU A 34 37.99 19.32 27.28
CA GLU A 34 38.79 18.83 26.15
C GLU A 34 39.65 17.63 26.56
N THR A 35 39.79 16.60 25.71
CA THR A 35 40.59 15.41 26.07
C THR A 35 42.08 15.71 26.20
N ALA A 36 42.61 16.73 25.53
CA ALA A 36 44.01 17.16 25.69
C ALA A 36 44.30 17.88 27.02
N ASP A 37 43.25 18.32 27.72
CA ASP A 37 43.30 18.99 29.02
C ASP A 37 42.16 18.49 29.94
N ALA A 38 42.03 17.17 30.03
CA ALA A 38 40.90 16.54 30.71
C ALA A 38 40.77 17.02 32.18
N ASP A 39 41.90 17.19 32.88
CA ASP A 39 41.97 17.60 34.27
C ASP A 39 42.08 19.13 34.50
N GLY A 40 42.12 19.95 33.44
CA GLY A 40 42.35 21.40 33.50
C GLY A 40 43.79 21.80 33.89
N ALA A 41 44.74 20.86 33.88
CA ALA A 41 46.16 21.08 34.19
C ALA A 41 47.11 20.79 33.01
N GLY A 42 46.57 20.63 31.81
CA GLY A 42 47.23 20.38 30.54
C GLY A 42 47.61 18.91 30.33
N ASN A 43 46.94 17.98 31.00
CA ASN A 43 47.17 16.54 30.84
C ASN A 43 46.09 15.93 29.95
N ALA A 44 46.53 15.21 28.92
CA ALA A 44 45.62 14.45 28.08
C ALA A 44 45.19 13.15 28.78
N ASP A 45 43.90 12.84 28.79
CA ASP A 45 43.33 11.61 29.36
C ASP A 45 41.94 11.34 28.75
N ASN A 46 41.40 10.15 29.02
CA ASN A 46 40.01 9.79 28.70
C ASN A 46 39.04 10.67 29.49
N ILE A 47 37.91 11.01 28.88
CA ILE A 47 36.81 11.71 29.56
C ILE A 47 35.65 10.75 29.79
N VAL A 48 35.22 10.64 31.06
CA VAL A 48 34.00 9.92 31.44
C VAL A 48 33.03 10.90 32.08
N ILE A 49 31.94 11.24 31.39
CA ILE A 49 30.84 12.03 31.99
C ILE A 49 29.91 11.07 32.71
N GLY A 50 30.01 11.04 34.04
CA GLY A 50 29.23 10.15 34.90
C GLY A 50 27.73 10.46 34.85
N SER A 51 26.91 9.56 35.40
CA SER A 51 25.43 9.68 35.34
C SER A 51 24.85 10.99 35.91
N ASN A 52 25.59 11.69 36.79
CA ASN A 52 25.20 12.99 37.34
C ASN A 52 25.97 14.17 36.71
N GLY A 53 26.98 13.89 35.88
CA GLY A 53 27.82 14.89 35.23
C GLY A 53 27.03 15.77 34.26
N ARG A 54 27.36 17.06 34.22
CA ARG A 54 26.73 18.03 33.33
C ARG A 54 27.81 18.89 32.67
N VAL A 55 27.66 19.19 31.39
CA VAL A 55 28.43 20.22 30.70
C VAL A 55 27.44 21.19 30.07
N THR A 56 27.32 22.39 30.62
CA THR A 56 26.30 23.38 30.23
C THR A 56 26.99 24.66 29.77
N LEU A 57 26.95 24.96 28.47
CA LEU A 57 27.36 26.27 27.95
C LEU A 57 26.16 27.21 27.85
N ILE A 58 26.39 28.51 28.08
CA ILE A 58 25.34 29.54 28.12
C ILE A 58 25.73 30.65 27.15
N GLY A 59 24.92 30.85 26.10
CA GLY A 59 25.09 31.93 25.12
C GLY A 59 26.39 31.88 24.31
N VAL A 60 27.01 30.70 24.17
CA VAL A 60 28.25 30.48 23.40
C VAL A 60 28.18 29.19 22.58
N PRO A 61 28.72 29.14 21.35
CA PRO A 61 28.53 28.02 20.44
C PRO A 61 29.37 26.76 20.75
N GLY A 62 30.32 26.82 21.67
CA GLY A 62 31.13 25.64 22.00
C GLY A 62 32.29 25.39 21.02
N PRO A 63 32.81 24.14 20.90
CA PRO A 63 32.20 22.89 21.37
C PRO A 63 32.08 22.77 22.90
N ALA A 64 31.06 22.05 23.40
CA ALA A 64 30.93 21.79 24.84
C ALA A 64 31.89 20.69 25.32
N VAL A 65 32.07 19.64 24.52
CA VAL A 65 33.08 18.60 24.72
C VAL A 65 33.92 18.49 23.45
N HIS A 66 35.25 18.54 23.59
CA HIS A 66 36.19 18.51 22.47
C HIS A 66 37.16 17.33 22.60
N VAL A 67 37.04 16.34 21.72
CA VAL A 67 37.98 15.22 21.63
C VAL A 67 39.10 15.61 20.68
N ASN A 68 40.16 16.19 21.23
CA ASN A 68 41.30 16.78 20.50
C ASN A 68 42.65 16.08 20.80
N SER A 69 42.60 14.86 21.31
CA SER A 69 43.75 13.98 21.57
C SER A 69 43.33 12.52 21.50
N ASN A 70 44.30 11.59 21.37
CA ASN A 70 44.07 10.16 21.24
C ASN A 70 43.61 9.51 22.56
N ASN A 71 42.36 9.79 22.93
CA ASN A 71 41.72 9.32 24.15
C ASN A 71 40.22 9.13 23.90
N ASP A 72 39.61 8.24 24.67
CA ASP A 72 38.20 7.88 24.54
C ASP A 72 37.28 8.93 25.19
N LEU A 73 36.06 9.03 24.67
CA LEU A 73 34.98 9.78 25.31
C LEU A 73 33.84 8.82 25.65
N THR A 74 33.48 8.77 26.94
CA THR A 74 32.29 8.04 27.40
C THR A 74 31.33 8.98 28.12
N THR A 75 30.07 9.02 27.68
CA THR A 75 28.98 9.66 28.44
C THR A 75 28.03 8.58 28.96
N GLN A 76 27.74 8.59 30.26
CA GLN A 76 26.91 7.56 30.88
C GLN A 76 25.42 7.95 30.85
N ASN A 77 24.54 6.95 30.96
CA ASN A 77 23.11 7.18 31.13
C ASN A 77 22.83 8.17 32.27
N GLY A 78 22.11 9.24 31.95
CA GLY A 78 21.75 10.32 32.87
C GLY A 78 22.66 11.55 32.81
N SER A 79 23.83 11.46 32.17
CA SER A 79 24.68 12.62 31.86
C SER A 79 23.98 13.59 30.89
N VAL A 80 24.31 14.88 30.95
CA VAL A 80 23.75 15.88 30.03
C VAL A 80 24.82 16.84 29.53
N ILE A 81 24.88 17.03 28.23
CA ILE A 81 25.60 18.09 27.54
C ILE A 81 24.54 19.04 26.99
N ARG A 82 24.65 20.33 27.30
CA ARG A 82 23.69 21.35 26.87
C ARG A 82 24.39 22.60 26.41
N ILE A 83 23.92 23.17 25.31
CA ILE A 83 24.17 24.56 24.95
C ILE A 83 22.83 25.28 25.02
N ASN A 84 22.77 26.32 25.85
CA ASN A 84 21.57 27.08 26.12
C ASN A 84 21.63 28.42 25.38
N ASP A 85 20.60 28.70 24.60
CA ASP A 85 20.46 29.92 23.79
C ASP A 85 19.78 31.04 24.58
N ARG A 86 20.04 31.02 25.89
CA ARG A 86 19.72 32.08 26.82
C ARG A 86 21.00 32.61 27.41
N ASP A 87 21.08 33.91 27.61
CA ASP A 87 22.16 34.48 28.41
C ASP A 87 22.00 34.19 29.91
N GLY A 88 22.92 34.72 30.72
CA GLY A 88 22.89 34.55 32.18
C GLY A 88 21.71 35.23 32.88
N ASP A 89 21.00 36.12 32.20
CA ASP A 89 19.79 36.80 32.70
C ASP A 89 18.49 36.08 32.22
N GLY A 90 18.62 35.14 31.29
CA GLY A 90 17.54 34.31 30.76
C GLY A 90 16.93 34.85 29.45
N ASP A 91 17.56 35.84 28.84
CA ASP A 91 17.10 36.45 27.59
C ASP A 91 17.57 35.64 26.36
N PRO A 92 16.77 35.51 25.28
CA PRO A 92 17.18 34.88 24.03
C PRO A 92 18.50 35.43 23.48
N VAL A 93 19.42 34.54 23.11
CA VAL A 93 20.64 34.87 22.38
C VAL A 93 20.84 33.83 21.30
N SER A 94 21.00 34.27 20.06
CA SER A 94 21.31 33.37 18.96
C SER A 94 22.69 32.73 19.14
N VAL A 95 22.73 31.40 19.05
CA VAL A 95 23.96 30.61 19.18
C VAL A 95 24.17 29.76 17.93
N ASP A 96 24.34 30.46 16.81
CA ASP A 96 24.70 29.82 15.54
C ASP A 96 26.01 29.02 15.65
N GLY A 97 26.06 27.88 14.97
CA GLY A 97 27.25 27.04 14.97
C GLY A 97 27.46 26.25 16.26
N ALA A 98 26.44 26.09 17.09
CA ALA A 98 26.57 25.38 18.37
C ALA A 98 27.01 23.92 18.17
N VAL A 99 28.06 23.47 18.86
CA VAL A 99 28.53 22.07 18.78
C VAL A 99 28.50 21.40 20.16
N GLY A 100 27.74 20.31 20.30
CA GLY A 100 27.67 19.55 21.55
C GLY A 100 28.98 18.82 21.83
N ILE A 101 29.31 17.85 20.99
CA ILE A 101 30.58 17.12 21.00
C ILE A 101 31.28 17.35 19.66
N GLN A 102 32.55 17.74 19.67
CA GLN A 102 33.40 17.76 18.49
C GLN A 102 34.53 16.73 18.64
N VAL A 103 34.78 15.95 17.60
CA VAL A 103 35.91 15.02 17.49
C VAL A 103 36.84 15.51 16.39
N ASP A 104 38.08 15.84 16.74
CA ASP A 104 39.04 16.37 15.76
C ASP A 104 39.49 15.29 14.76
N PRO A 105 39.79 15.68 13.51
CA PRO A 105 40.33 14.73 12.53
C PRO A 105 41.69 14.17 12.98
N GLY A 106 41.95 12.91 12.64
CA GLY A 106 43.21 12.21 12.93
C GLY A 106 43.40 11.73 14.38
N VAL A 107 42.39 11.87 15.24
CA VAL A 107 42.42 11.30 16.61
C VAL A 107 42.14 9.79 16.59
N GLU A 108 42.66 9.10 17.60
CA GLU A 108 42.44 7.65 17.83
C GLU A 108 41.77 7.46 19.18
N GLY A 109 40.57 6.89 19.21
CA GLY A 109 39.81 6.64 20.43
C GLY A 109 38.34 6.37 20.15
N ASP A 110 37.70 5.62 21.05
CA ASP A 110 36.28 5.26 20.92
C ASP A 110 35.39 6.37 21.49
N ILE A 111 34.25 6.62 20.83
CA ILE A 111 33.24 7.58 21.25
C ILE A 111 31.97 6.83 21.64
N SER A 112 31.66 6.77 22.93
CA SER A 112 30.46 6.11 23.46
C SER A 112 29.54 7.12 24.14
N HIS A 113 28.49 7.57 23.45
CA HIS A 113 27.48 8.48 23.99
C HIS A 113 26.26 7.74 24.54
N GLY A 114 26.04 7.78 25.86
CA GLY A 114 24.88 7.20 26.54
C GLY A 114 24.03 8.20 27.33
N GLY A 115 24.42 9.47 27.37
CA GLY A 115 23.69 10.58 27.98
C GLY A 115 22.77 11.34 27.04
N ARG A 116 22.49 12.60 27.34
CA ARG A 116 21.68 13.50 26.50
C ARG A 116 22.49 14.70 26.00
N ILE A 117 22.51 14.95 24.70
CA ILE A 117 22.96 16.22 24.11
C ILE A 117 21.70 17.04 23.79
N VAL A 118 21.69 18.30 24.21
CA VAL A 118 20.59 19.24 23.93
C VAL A 118 21.17 20.54 23.42
N LEU A 119 20.90 20.84 22.16
CA LEU A 119 21.10 22.15 21.58
C LEU A 119 19.68 22.72 21.41
N ASP A 120 19.31 23.60 22.34
CA ASP A 120 18.01 24.27 22.32
C ASP A 120 17.98 25.27 21.14
N ASP A 121 16.90 26.04 20.99
CA ASP A 121 16.82 27.18 20.07
C ASP A 121 16.59 28.49 20.83
N SER A 122 16.85 29.61 20.17
CA SER A 122 16.64 30.95 20.74
C SER A 122 15.17 31.40 20.76
N ASP A 123 14.24 30.63 20.18
CA ASP A 123 12.78 30.86 20.19
C ASP A 123 12.23 31.31 21.55
N ASP A 124 11.49 32.42 21.62
CA ASP A 124 10.89 32.91 22.87
C ASP A 124 9.68 32.02 23.27
N PRO A 125 9.53 31.60 24.53
CA PRO A 125 8.31 30.92 24.99
C PRO A 125 7.02 31.72 24.81
N ALA A 126 7.11 33.03 24.57
CA ALA A 126 6.00 33.88 24.15
C ALA A 126 5.62 33.72 22.66
N ASP A 127 6.54 33.24 21.80
CA ASP A 127 6.30 32.84 20.40
C ASP A 127 5.68 31.45 20.28
N LEU A 128 5.77 30.61 21.31
CA LEU A 128 5.13 29.27 21.36
C LEU A 128 3.59 29.31 21.29
N GLY A 129 3.00 30.50 21.16
CA GLY A 129 1.58 30.72 20.98
C GLY A 129 1.17 31.26 19.61
N THR A 130 2.07 31.87 18.82
CA THR A 130 1.74 32.60 17.58
C THR A 130 2.99 33.28 16.99
N ASP A 131 3.67 32.71 16.00
CA ASP A 131 4.67 33.47 15.20
C ASP A 131 4.00 34.09 13.95
N ASP A 132 3.05 35.01 14.21
CA ASP A 132 2.86 36.30 13.51
C ASP A 132 1.77 37.18 14.19
N LEU A 133 1.90 37.47 15.50
CA LEU A 133 1.10 38.55 16.12
C LEU A 133 1.63 39.96 15.78
N VAL A 134 2.28 40.14 14.63
CA VAL A 134 2.65 41.47 14.17
C VAL A 134 1.43 42.11 13.54
N ASP A 135 0.73 42.94 14.34
CA ASP A 135 -0.10 44.05 13.85
C ASP A 135 0.83 45.07 13.16
N ALA A 136 1.26 44.75 11.92
CA ALA A 136 2.29 45.45 11.17
C ALA A 136 1.85 46.87 10.80
N ASP A 137 0.54 47.12 10.72
CA ASP A 137 -0.03 48.43 10.50
C ASP A 137 -0.44 49.18 11.80
N ASN A 138 -0.34 48.48 12.92
CA ASN A 138 -0.56 48.96 14.29
C ASN A 138 -2.02 49.42 14.55
N ASP A 139 -3.00 48.86 13.85
CA ASP A 139 -4.42 49.21 13.93
C ASP A 139 -5.20 48.54 15.08
N GLY A 140 -4.60 47.54 15.72
CA GLY A 140 -5.15 46.81 16.85
C GLY A 140 -5.96 45.55 16.49
N GLU A 141 -5.99 45.16 15.22
CA GLU A 141 -6.39 43.84 14.75
C GLU A 141 -5.13 42.99 14.45
N VAL A 142 -5.25 41.67 14.42
CA VAL A 142 -4.16 40.78 13.99
C VAL A 142 -4.18 40.74 12.47
N ASP A 143 -3.01 40.79 11.81
CA ASP A 143 -2.91 40.84 10.34
C ASP A 143 -3.29 39.51 9.64
N ASP A 144 -3.53 38.45 10.42
CA ASP A 144 -3.97 37.13 9.95
C ASP A 144 -5.53 36.97 10.01
N PRO A 145 -6.19 36.67 8.87
CA PRO A 145 -7.63 36.42 8.81
C PRO A 145 -8.12 35.03 9.28
N ASP A 146 -7.29 33.99 9.42
CA ASP A 146 -7.74 32.63 9.82
C ASP A 146 -7.36 32.19 11.24
N GLY A 147 -6.40 32.86 11.87
CA GLY A 147 -6.05 32.72 13.28
C GLY A 147 -4.99 31.66 13.56
N GLU A 148 -4.27 31.19 12.54
CA GLU A 148 -3.14 30.26 12.65
C GLU A 148 -1.84 31.02 12.33
N ALA A 149 -0.74 30.72 13.03
CA ALA A 149 0.48 31.54 12.99
C ALA A 149 1.71 30.64 12.81
N ASP A 150 2.27 30.65 11.60
CA ASP A 150 3.19 29.61 11.14
C ASP A 150 4.61 30.10 10.85
N GLY A 151 5.32 30.52 11.89
CA GLY A 151 6.75 30.86 11.86
C GLY A 151 7.77 29.82 11.37
N ALA A 152 9.02 30.20 11.17
CA ALA A 152 10.10 29.26 10.84
C ALA A 152 10.20 28.13 11.88
N PHE A 153 10.54 26.90 11.46
CA PHE A 153 10.63 25.73 12.36
C PHE A 153 11.70 25.86 13.46
N ALA A 154 12.68 26.74 13.26
CA ALA A 154 13.73 27.12 14.20
C ALA A 154 14.37 28.45 13.77
N GLN A 155 14.94 29.22 14.69
CA GLN A 155 15.58 30.51 14.44
C GLN A 155 17.10 30.40 14.23
N ASP A 156 17.81 29.69 15.10
CA ASP A 156 19.26 29.57 15.02
C ASP A 156 19.71 28.59 13.92
N GLN A 157 20.99 28.64 13.53
CA GLN A 157 21.49 27.90 12.39
C GLN A 157 22.80 27.12 12.65
N ASN A 158 23.07 26.14 11.79
CA ASN A 158 24.34 25.39 11.72
C ASN A 158 24.75 24.69 13.02
N LYS A 159 23.79 24.28 13.84
CA LYS A 159 24.05 23.55 15.08
C LYS A 159 24.36 22.09 14.79
N THR A 160 25.29 21.48 15.52
CA THR A 160 25.64 20.06 15.39
C THR A 160 25.73 19.36 16.74
N GLY A 161 24.90 18.35 16.98
CA GLY A 161 24.92 17.59 18.24
C GLY A 161 26.26 16.88 18.46
N LEU A 162 26.64 16.04 17.50
CA LEU A 162 27.93 15.34 17.44
C LEU A 162 28.60 15.61 16.08
N LEU A 163 29.70 16.35 16.08
CA LEU A 163 30.52 16.66 14.90
C LEU A 163 31.76 15.77 14.90
N ILE A 164 31.98 15.01 13.83
CA ILE A 164 33.16 14.18 13.62
C ILE A 164 33.95 14.80 12.47
N GLY A 165 35.11 15.35 12.80
CA GLY A 165 35.93 16.20 11.94
C GLY A 165 35.80 17.69 12.27
N ALA A 166 36.17 18.52 11.30
CA ALA A 166 36.23 19.96 11.41
C ALA A 166 35.56 20.64 10.21
N VAL A 167 34.92 21.77 10.50
CA VAL A 167 34.32 22.68 9.51
C VAL A 167 35.01 24.04 9.54
N ASP A 168 34.93 24.80 8.44
CA ASP A 168 35.45 26.16 8.38
C ASP A 168 34.51 27.20 9.02
N GLY A 169 34.87 28.48 8.94
CA GLY A 169 34.07 29.57 9.52
C GLY A 169 32.74 29.83 8.81
N ASP A 170 32.53 29.20 7.65
CA ASP A 170 31.28 29.22 6.88
C ASP A 170 30.53 27.87 7.01
N TYR A 171 30.94 27.01 7.98
CA TYR A 171 30.37 25.70 8.29
C TYR A 171 30.50 24.64 7.18
N ASN A 172 31.41 24.84 6.24
CA ASN A 172 31.72 23.86 5.20
C ASN A 172 32.77 22.85 5.69
N PRO A 173 32.71 21.58 5.25
CA PRO A 173 33.75 20.59 5.54
C PRO A 173 35.15 21.10 5.15
N VAL A 174 36.13 20.94 6.04
CA VAL A 174 37.52 21.21 5.69
C VAL A 174 38.01 20.08 4.77
N ALA A 175 38.61 20.43 3.62
CA ALA A 175 39.07 19.42 2.67
C ALA A 175 40.35 18.70 3.14
N GLY A 176 40.42 17.39 2.88
CA GLY A 176 41.63 16.58 3.09
C GLY A 176 41.97 16.34 4.56
N GLN A 177 40.93 16.12 5.38
CA GLN A 177 41.06 15.75 6.78
C GLN A 177 41.55 14.30 6.95
N ASP A 178 42.29 14.03 8.02
CA ASP A 178 42.68 12.67 8.39
C ASP A 178 41.51 11.97 9.09
N ALA A 179 41.31 10.68 8.81
CA ALA A 179 40.22 9.88 9.39
C ALA A 179 40.30 9.84 10.93
N VAL A 180 39.14 9.75 11.58
CA VAL A 180 39.04 9.40 13.00
C VAL A 180 39.10 7.87 13.12
N THR A 181 39.99 7.34 13.97
CA THR A 181 40.14 5.90 14.17
C THR A 181 39.49 5.48 15.48
N GLY A 182 38.59 4.49 15.42
CA GLY A 182 37.80 4.03 16.56
C GLY A 182 36.30 4.02 16.25
N ASP A 183 35.53 3.35 17.10
CA ASP A 183 34.10 3.22 16.91
C ASP A 183 33.36 4.45 17.45
N VAL A 184 32.28 4.83 16.76
CA VAL A 184 31.37 5.89 17.21
C VAL A 184 30.02 5.27 17.52
N ALA A 185 29.65 5.26 18.80
CA ALA A 185 28.44 4.64 19.30
C ALA A 185 27.57 5.62 20.09
N ILE A 186 26.37 5.91 19.59
CA ILE A 186 25.26 6.43 20.40
C ILE A 186 24.54 5.22 20.96
N THR A 187 24.80 4.89 22.22
CA THR A 187 24.23 3.71 22.87
C THR A 187 22.71 3.82 23.04
N SER A 188 22.03 2.71 23.35
CA SER A 188 20.56 2.65 23.53
C SER A 188 19.95 3.62 24.56
N THR A 189 20.74 4.24 25.44
CA THR A 189 20.27 5.28 26.38
C THR A 189 20.63 6.70 25.94
N GLY A 190 21.45 6.81 24.90
CA GLY A 190 21.89 8.06 24.29
C GLY A 190 20.73 8.80 23.63
N ALA A 191 20.71 10.11 23.79
CA ALA A 191 19.78 10.99 23.09
C ALA A 191 20.51 12.24 22.59
N ILE A 192 20.19 12.66 21.37
CA ILE A 192 20.64 13.92 20.77
C ILE A 192 19.41 14.68 20.31
N VAL A 193 19.26 15.92 20.78
CA VAL A 193 18.17 16.82 20.39
C VAL A 193 18.78 18.13 19.91
N VAL A 194 18.48 18.50 18.67
CA VAL A 194 18.97 19.72 18.02
C VAL A 194 17.80 20.48 17.42
N GLN A 195 17.67 21.75 17.77
CA GLN A 195 16.71 22.67 17.16
C GLN A 195 17.49 23.79 16.46
N GLY A 196 17.35 23.88 15.15
CA GLY A 196 18.07 24.84 14.31
C GLY A 196 17.92 24.54 12.82
N GLN A 197 18.03 25.57 11.99
CA GLN A 197 18.08 25.44 10.53
C GLN A 197 19.48 25.03 10.07
N ASN A 198 19.61 24.39 8.90
CA ASN A 198 20.90 23.92 8.37
C ASN A 198 21.71 23.12 9.40
N SER A 199 21.02 22.38 10.27
CA SER A 199 21.59 21.79 11.48
C SER A 199 21.61 20.27 11.42
N PHE A 200 22.42 19.66 12.28
CA PHE A 200 22.74 18.25 12.25
C PHE A 200 22.62 17.63 13.63
N GLY A 201 21.95 16.48 13.73
CA GLY A 201 22.02 15.68 14.96
C GLY A 201 23.42 15.09 15.11
N VAL A 202 23.85 14.36 14.08
CA VAL A 202 25.22 13.85 13.90
C VAL A 202 25.71 14.25 12.52
N ARG A 203 26.95 14.74 12.43
CA ARG A 203 27.61 15.08 11.17
C ARG A 203 29.04 14.54 11.17
N ALA A 204 29.34 13.63 10.25
CA ALA A 204 30.71 13.19 9.99
C ALA A 204 31.20 13.82 8.69
N VAL A 205 32.14 14.76 8.80
CA VAL A 205 32.74 15.48 7.66
C VAL A 205 34.15 14.96 7.32
N THR A 206 34.56 13.88 7.98
CA THR A 206 35.80 13.14 7.73
C THR A 206 35.55 11.65 7.94
N ALA A 207 36.33 10.82 7.27
CA ALA A 207 36.18 9.38 7.33
C ALA A 207 36.27 8.81 8.77
N ILE A 208 35.53 7.75 9.03
CA ILE A 208 35.55 6.95 10.26
C ILE A 208 36.21 5.61 9.94
N ASP A 209 37.40 5.37 10.49
CA ASP A 209 38.08 4.07 10.47
C ASP A 209 37.62 3.24 11.67
N GLY A 210 36.39 2.72 11.58
CA GLY A 210 35.66 2.01 12.62
C GLY A 210 34.20 1.78 12.22
N ASP A 211 33.39 1.32 13.18
CA ASP A 211 31.95 1.18 13.04
C ASP A 211 31.21 2.45 13.52
N PHE A 212 30.06 2.74 12.92
CA PHE A 212 29.11 3.76 13.37
C PHE A 212 27.80 3.13 13.84
N PHE A 213 27.52 3.22 15.14
CA PHE A 213 26.30 2.69 15.76
C PHE A 213 25.45 3.82 16.34
N SER A 214 24.18 3.90 15.92
CA SER A 214 23.19 4.83 16.48
C SER A 214 22.01 4.06 17.08
N ASP A 215 22.24 3.46 18.25
CA ASP A 215 21.23 2.71 19.02
C ASP A 215 20.28 3.62 19.82
N GLY A 216 20.71 4.84 20.11
CA GLY A 216 19.93 5.84 20.83
C GLY A 216 18.96 6.61 19.92
N SER A 217 18.43 7.73 20.44
CA SER A 217 17.50 8.59 19.69
C SER A 217 18.17 9.88 19.21
N VAL A 218 18.06 10.17 17.92
CA VAL A 218 18.43 11.47 17.34
C VAL A 218 17.17 12.21 16.90
N THR A 219 16.99 13.45 17.34
CA THR A 219 15.87 14.30 16.95
C THR A 219 16.37 15.65 16.48
N VAL A 220 15.95 16.05 15.29
CA VAL A 220 16.32 17.33 14.68
C VAL A 220 15.08 18.06 14.19
N THR A 221 14.99 19.36 14.48
CA THR A 221 13.91 20.23 14.03
C THR A 221 14.50 21.50 13.43
N GLY A 222 14.04 21.88 12.24
CA GLY A 222 14.46 23.08 11.52
C GLY A 222 14.68 22.79 10.03
N GLU A 223 14.58 23.81 9.19
CA GLU A 223 14.68 23.67 7.74
C GLU A 223 16.09 23.29 7.27
N ASN A 224 16.17 22.54 6.17
CA ASN A 224 17.42 22.10 5.53
C ASN A 224 18.38 21.36 6.49
N SER A 225 17.82 20.68 7.48
CA SER A 225 18.54 20.01 8.57
C SER A 225 18.55 18.50 8.36
N ARG A 226 19.61 17.83 8.85
CA ARG A 226 19.78 16.39 8.75
C ARG A 226 19.85 15.73 10.11
N GLY A 227 19.20 14.58 10.28
CA GLY A 227 19.33 13.81 11.52
C GLY A 227 20.75 13.28 11.70
N ILE A 228 21.17 12.42 10.80
CA ILE A 228 22.53 11.86 10.72
C ILE A 228 23.04 12.06 9.30
N SER A 229 24.20 12.70 9.15
CA SER A 229 24.88 12.94 7.87
C SER A 229 26.30 12.37 7.95
N LEU A 230 26.59 11.35 7.14
CA LEU A 230 27.91 10.74 6.99
C LEU A 230 28.47 11.14 5.62
N GLU A 231 29.22 12.25 5.59
CA GLU A 231 29.66 12.93 4.35
C GLU A 231 30.96 12.32 3.76
N ASP A 232 31.64 11.44 4.51
CA ASP A 232 32.89 10.79 4.14
C ASP A 232 32.85 9.31 4.58
N ASP A 233 33.84 8.52 4.15
CA ASP A 233 33.80 7.06 4.19
C ASP A 233 33.72 6.49 5.62
N VAL A 234 33.00 5.38 5.78
CA VAL A 234 33.00 4.56 7.01
C VAL A 234 33.59 3.20 6.68
N SER A 235 34.70 2.82 7.29
CA SER A 235 35.36 1.55 6.96
C SER A 235 34.59 0.31 7.41
N GLY A 236 33.77 0.45 8.45
CA GLY A 236 32.98 -0.61 9.08
C GLY A 236 31.48 -0.55 8.76
N ASN A 237 30.66 -1.01 9.70
CA ASN A 237 29.20 -1.03 9.59
C ASN A 237 28.57 0.30 10.00
N VAL A 238 27.40 0.59 9.44
CA VAL A 238 26.53 1.70 9.83
C VAL A 238 25.20 1.13 10.29
N GLU A 239 24.89 1.22 11.58
CA GLU A 239 23.61 0.77 12.12
C GLU A 239 22.81 1.91 12.75
N ILE A 240 21.54 2.01 12.37
CA ILE A 240 20.64 3.06 12.81
C ILE A 240 19.39 2.46 13.47
N ILE A 241 19.07 2.92 14.69
CA ILE A 241 17.85 2.55 15.40
C ILE A 241 16.79 3.65 15.38
N SER A 242 17.07 4.87 15.88
CA SER A 242 16.01 5.87 16.06
C SER A 242 16.44 7.27 15.62
N VAL A 243 15.84 7.73 14.52
CA VAL A 243 16.04 9.09 14.00
C VAL A 243 14.68 9.68 13.64
N ASN A 244 14.39 10.86 14.17
CA ASN A 244 13.18 11.60 13.85
C ASN A 244 13.54 13.03 13.45
N THR A 245 13.21 13.41 12.22
CA THR A 245 13.55 14.73 11.68
C THR A 245 12.30 15.44 11.18
N VAL A 246 12.10 16.67 11.68
CA VAL A 246 11.09 17.60 11.21
C VAL A 246 11.82 18.71 10.46
N SER A 247 11.93 18.55 9.14
CA SER A 247 12.79 19.42 8.34
C SER A 247 12.30 19.53 6.89
N PRO A 248 11.62 20.63 6.54
CA PRO A 248 11.48 21.04 5.15
C PRO A 248 12.84 21.06 4.44
N GLY A 249 12.94 20.42 3.27
CA GLY A 249 14.18 20.28 2.51
C GLY A 249 15.25 19.37 3.11
N GLY A 250 15.05 18.86 4.34
CA GLY A 250 16.02 18.06 5.07
C GLY A 250 15.80 16.55 4.99
N ASN A 251 16.67 15.77 5.65
CA ASN A 251 16.65 14.30 5.62
C ASN A 251 16.77 13.73 7.05
N ALA A 252 16.31 12.51 7.29
CA ALA A 252 16.61 11.86 8.58
C ALA A 252 18.02 11.24 8.59
N VAL A 253 18.34 10.38 7.62
CA VAL A 253 19.67 9.76 7.50
C VAL A 253 20.20 9.94 6.09
N VAL A 254 21.46 10.35 5.98
CA VAL A 254 22.17 10.53 4.71
C VAL A 254 23.56 9.90 4.85
N VAL A 255 23.86 8.92 4.00
CA VAL A 255 25.15 8.22 3.92
C VAL A 255 25.77 8.53 2.56
N GLU A 256 26.63 9.54 2.49
CA GLU A 256 27.25 10.02 1.24
C GLU A 256 28.57 9.30 0.95
N GLY A 257 29.38 9.05 1.99
CA GLY A 257 30.62 8.30 1.88
C GLY A 257 30.42 6.80 1.65
N ASP A 258 31.44 6.14 1.12
CA ASP A 258 31.44 4.69 0.93
C ASP A 258 31.47 3.96 2.29
N VAL A 259 30.74 2.86 2.39
CA VAL A 259 30.67 2.01 3.59
C VAL A 259 31.35 0.68 3.32
N GLY A 260 32.42 0.41 4.05
CA GLY A 260 33.22 -0.82 3.94
C GLY A 260 32.55 -2.06 4.53
N GLY A 261 31.54 -1.89 5.39
CA GLY A 261 30.64 -2.93 5.88
C GLY A 261 29.21 -2.78 5.33
N GLY A 262 28.20 -3.05 6.16
CA GLY A 262 26.79 -2.97 5.79
C GLY A 262 26.06 -1.75 6.36
N VAL A 263 25.01 -1.31 5.68
CA VAL A 263 24.07 -0.30 6.20
C VAL A 263 22.82 -1.01 6.73
N ARG A 264 22.47 -0.75 8.00
CA ARG A 264 21.41 -1.46 8.73
C ARG A 264 20.39 -0.49 9.34
N ALA A 265 19.11 -0.70 9.03
CA ALA A 265 17.99 -0.01 9.69
C ALA A 265 17.30 -0.98 10.67
N ASN A 266 17.62 -0.82 11.96
CA ASN A 266 17.19 -1.71 13.03
C ASN A 266 15.97 -1.20 13.84
N GLY A 267 15.59 0.07 13.66
CA GLY A 267 14.42 0.68 14.30
C GLY A 267 13.71 1.68 13.41
N THR A 268 13.18 2.76 13.99
CA THR A 268 12.39 3.76 13.28
C THR A 268 13.24 4.94 12.80
N VAL A 269 13.27 5.15 11.48
CA VAL A 269 13.76 6.37 10.83
C VAL A 269 12.56 7.11 10.24
N SER A 270 12.37 8.37 10.61
CA SER A 270 11.23 9.19 10.18
C SER A 270 11.67 10.57 9.73
N ALA A 271 11.22 11.00 8.54
CA ALA A 271 11.38 12.37 8.06
C ALA A 271 10.07 12.94 7.54
N HIS A 272 9.80 14.20 7.88
CA HIS A 272 8.72 14.98 7.29
C HIS A 272 9.05 16.47 7.28
N GLY A 273 8.56 17.17 6.27
CA GLY A 273 8.57 18.65 6.23
C GLY A 273 7.21 19.24 6.62
N TYR A 274 6.13 18.45 6.53
CA TYR A 274 4.79 18.89 6.88
C TYR A 274 4.64 19.19 8.36
N ARG A 275 3.77 20.14 8.69
CA ARG A 275 3.36 20.43 10.08
C ARG A 275 2.50 19.35 10.70
N THR A 276 1.75 18.62 9.86
CA THR A 276 0.96 17.46 10.27
C THR A 276 1.33 16.24 9.44
N THR A 277 1.43 15.10 10.12
CA THR A 277 1.56 13.77 9.50
C THR A 277 0.22 13.04 9.41
N THR A 278 -0.86 13.68 9.85
CA THR A 278 -2.22 13.16 9.84
C THR A 278 -3.08 13.96 8.88
N ARG A 279 -3.74 13.27 7.94
CA ARG A 279 -4.77 13.88 7.11
C ARG A 279 -6.05 14.11 7.91
N TYR A 280 -6.57 15.33 7.88
CA TYR A 280 -7.82 15.69 8.56
C TYR A 280 -9.02 15.63 7.60
N ARG A 281 -10.21 15.91 8.15
CA ARG A 281 -11.42 16.10 7.33
C ARG A 281 -11.30 17.41 6.56
N GLU A 282 -11.90 17.50 5.38
CA GLU A 282 -11.95 18.69 4.51
C GLU A 282 -12.12 20.00 5.29
N ASN A 283 -13.12 20.07 6.17
CA ASN A 283 -13.43 21.27 6.96
C ASN A 283 -12.34 21.72 7.96
N LEU A 284 -11.33 20.89 8.18
CA LEU A 284 -10.13 21.19 8.97
C LEU A 284 -8.89 21.30 8.08
N MET A 285 -8.90 20.72 6.88
CA MET A 285 -7.79 20.85 5.93
C MET A 285 -7.65 22.29 5.41
N VAL A 286 -8.78 23.00 5.26
CA VAL A 286 -8.84 24.43 4.94
C VAL A 286 -8.21 25.37 5.98
N LEU A 287 -7.74 24.84 7.13
CA LEU A 287 -7.01 25.61 8.14
C LEU A 287 -5.49 25.59 7.89
N PHE A 288 -5.01 24.77 6.95
CA PHE A 288 -3.62 24.73 6.56
C PHE A 288 -3.41 25.56 5.30
N GLU A 289 -2.22 26.11 5.12
CA GLU A 289 -1.88 26.94 3.99
C GLU A 289 -0.93 26.25 3.00
N ASN A 290 -1.17 26.47 1.71
CA ASN A 290 -0.24 26.06 0.66
C ASN A 290 0.86 27.12 0.42
N GLU A 291 1.90 26.76 -0.34
CA GLU A 291 3.04 27.64 -0.67
C GLU A 291 2.64 28.99 -1.30
N GLU A 292 1.62 29.02 -2.16
CA GLU A 292 1.19 30.26 -2.80
C GLU A 292 0.45 31.18 -1.81
N GLU A 293 -0.42 30.61 -0.98
CA GLU A 293 -1.20 31.33 0.03
C GLU A 293 -0.30 31.88 1.14
N ALA A 294 0.57 31.05 1.70
CA ALA A 294 1.54 31.44 2.71
C ALA A 294 2.43 32.58 2.19
N ALA A 295 2.96 32.45 0.96
CA ALA A 295 3.78 33.51 0.35
C ALA A 295 3.02 34.82 0.12
N ALA A 296 1.71 34.78 -0.14
CA ALA A 296 0.89 35.98 -0.32
C ALA A 296 0.62 36.71 1.01
N ARG A 297 0.63 35.97 2.12
CA ARG A 297 0.41 36.47 3.48
C ARG A 297 1.71 36.84 4.19
N GLY A 298 2.84 36.33 3.70
CA GLY A 298 4.15 36.53 4.33
C GLY A 298 4.48 35.46 5.37
N ASP A 299 3.82 34.30 5.28
CA ASP A 299 3.89 33.17 6.21
C ASP A 299 4.68 31.98 5.61
N VAL A 300 4.82 30.88 6.37
CA VAL A 300 5.44 29.61 5.95
C VAL A 300 4.37 28.55 5.70
N ALA A 301 4.46 27.88 4.57
CA ALA A 301 3.47 26.86 4.19
C ALA A 301 3.49 25.60 5.07
N ASP A 302 2.34 24.96 5.20
CA ASP A 302 2.18 23.71 5.95
C ASP A 302 2.61 22.47 5.19
N ASN A 303 2.59 22.56 3.86
CA ASN A 303 2.79 21.44 2.94
C ASN A 303 4.23 21.38 2.38
N LEU A 304 5.19 21.96 3.10
CA LEU A 304 6.59 21.92 2.70
C LEU A 304 7.15 20.49 2.73
N ASP A 305 7.80 20.10 1.65
CA ASP A 305 8.34 18.76 1.49
C ASP A 305 9.70 18.60 2.19
N SER A 306 9.93 17.43 2.78
CA SER A 306 11.29 17.01 3.16
C SER A 306 11.99 16.34 1.97
N GLY A 307 13.30 16.15 2.09
CA GLY A 307 13.99 15.14 1.30
C GLY A 307 13.65 13.72 1.77
N SER A 308 14.46 12.77 1.31
CA SER A 308 14.30 11.35 1.65
C SER A 308 14.54 11.06 3.13
N ALA A 309 13.80 10.11 3.72
CA ALA A 309 14.00 9.72 5.11
C ALA A 309 15.33 9.00 5.33
N PHE A 310 15.69 8.11 4.40
CA PHE A 310 16.98 7.42 4.39
C PHE A 310 17.56 7.49 2.99
N LEU A 311 18.66 8.22 2.82
CA LEU A 311 19.43 8.31 1.58
C LEU A 311 20.76 7.58 1.73
N VAL A 312 21.06 6.67 0.80
CA VAL A 312 22.39 6.08 0.63
C VAL A 312 22.92 6.51 -0.72
N ALA A 313 24.02 7.25 -0.72
CA ALA A 313 24.67 7.77 -1.91
C ALA A 313 26.05 7.17 -2.18
N GLY A 314 26.76 6.76 -1.13
CA GLY A 314 27.99 5.98 -1.23
C GLY A 314 27.74 4.52 -1.62
N SER A 315 28.81 3.84 -2.05
CA SER A 315 28.82 2.40 -2.26
C SER A 315 28.81 1.66 -0.93
N VAL A 316 28.18 0.50 -0.86
CA VAL A 316 28.07 -0.29 0.38
C VAL A 316 28.55 -1.70 0.11
N ALA A 317 29.57 -2.16 0.83
CA ALA A 317 30.16 -3.48 0.59
C ALA A 317 29.21 -4.63 0.97
N ASP A 318 28.61 -4.58 2.15
CA ASP A 318 27.75 -5.66 2.70
C ASP A 318 26.26 -5.31 2.63
N GLY A 319 25.86 -4.63 1.56
CA GLY A 319 24.48 -4.32 1.21
C GLY A 319 23.68 -3.48 2.23
N VAL A 320 22.42 -3.24 1.89
CA VAL A 320 21.47 -2.50 2.73
C VAL A 320 20.43 -3.46 3.30
N PHE A 321 20.25 -3.46 4.62
CA PHE A 321 19.31 -4.35 5.30
C PHE A 321 18.36 -3.58 6.22
N ILE A 322 17.07 -3.83 6.06
CA ILE A 322 16.02 -3.31 6.92
C ILE A 322 15.49 -4.48 7.74
N SER A 323 15.74 -4.43 9.04
CA SER A 323 15.40 -5.52 9.94
C SER A 323 13.90 -5.66 10.16
N THR A 324 13.52 -6.73 10.86
CA THR A 324 12.14 -6.97 11.24
C THR A 324 11.51 -5.90 12.14
N SER A 325 12.31 -5.14 12.89
CA SER A 325 11.88 -3.98 13.67
C SER A 325 12.12 -2.65 12.94
N GLY A 326 12.79 -2.70 11.79
CA GLY A 326 13.10 -1.56 10.95
C GLY A 326 11.84 -0.95 10.34
N THR A 327 11.68 0.36 10.49
CA THR A 327 10.65 1.16 9.85
C THR A 327 11.28 2.43 9.29
N ILE A 328 11.23 2.60 7.97
CA ILE A 328 11.63 3.84 7.31
C ILE A 328 10.35 4.52 6.84
N GLN A 329 10.02 5.66 7.46
CA GLN A 329 8.77 6.39 7.23
C GLN A 329 9.07 7.80 6.70
N ALA A 330 8.42 8.17 5.61
CA ALA A 330 8.42 9.52 5.09
C ALA A 330 6.99 10.09 5.04
N TYR A 331 6.88 11.40 5.16
CA TYR A 331 5.67 12.16 4.82
C TYR A 331 6.09 13.33 3.94
N THR A 332 6.25 13.06 2.64
CA THR A 332 6.69 14.05 1.66
C THR A 332 6.41 13.62 0.22
N GLY A 333 6.24 14.58 -0.68
CA GLY A 333 6.33 14.42 -2.12
C GLY A 333 7.64 14.89 -2.76
N GLY A 334 8.60 15.41 -1.99
CA GLY A 334 9.90 15.87 -2.49
C GLY A 334 11.00 14.80 -2.50
N GLY A 335 10.86 13.75 -1.68
CA GLY A 335 11.81 12.64 -1.56
C GLY A 335 11.13 11.27 -1.43
N ALA A 336 11.93 10.24 -1.17
CA ALA A 336 11.45 8.89 -0.92
C ALA A 336 11.60 8.47 0.56
N ALA A 337 10.97 7.37 0.99
CA ALA A 337 11.28 6.85 2.32
C ALA A 337 12.71 6.28 2.35
N LEU A 338 13.01 5.31 1.48
CA LEU A 338 14.37 4.84 1.23
C LEU A 338 14.79 5.22 -0.19
N GLU A 339 15.99 5.79 -0.31
CA GLU A 339 16.55 6.19 -1.57
C GLU A 339 18.00 5.73 -1.75
N LEU A 340 18.30 5.18 -2.92
CA LEU A 340 19.66 4.89 -3.39
C LEU A 340 19.93 5.75 -4.63
N ARG A 341 20.88 6.68 -4.52
CA ARG A 341 21.24 7.61 -5.60
C ARG A 341 22.70 8.02 -5.46
N PRO A 342 23.57 7.88 -6.49
CA PRO A 342 25.00 8.15 -6.35
C PRO A 342 25.27 9.57 -5.90
N ASP A 343 26.23 9.81 -5.01
CA ASP A 343 26.58 11.11 -4.40
C ASP A 343 26.75 12.29 -5.41
N GLU A 344 26.52 13.54 -5.02
CA GLU A 344 26.43 14.66 -5.97
C GLU A 344 27.82 14.97 -6.53
N ASP A 345 28.80 14.96 -5.64
CA ASP A 345 30.21 15.23 -5.94
C ASP A 345 31.01 13.95 -6.29
N GLY A 346 30.40 12.77 -6.13
CA GLY A 346 30.97 11.49 -6.52
C GLY A 346 31.37 11.40 -8.01
N THR A 347 32.35 10.55 -8.32
CA THR A 347 32.87 10.40 -9.71
C THR A 347 32.65 9.02 -10.32
N GLY A 348 32.13 8.06 -9.55
CA GLY A 348 31.90 6.67 -9.96
C GLY A 348 30.43 6.28 -9.99
N GLU A 349 30.18 5.04 -10.43
CA GLU A 349 28.91 4.34 -10.22
C GLU A 349 28.78 3.98 -8.73
N GLN A 350 27.55 3.97 -8.23
CA GLN A 350 27.26 3.48 -6.89
C GLN A 350 27.07 1.96 -6.97
N VAL A 351 27.79 1.20 -6.13
CA VAL A 351 27.65 -0.25 -6.07
C VAL A 351 27.16 -0.66 -4.68
N ILE A 352 26.03 -1.35 -4.65
CA ILE A 352 25.51 -1.99 -3.43
C ILE A 352 25.83 -3.47 -3.53
N GLY A 353 26.76 -3.94 -2.69
CA GLY A 353 27.15 -5.34 -2.59
C GLY A 353 26.12 -6.19 -1.87
N GLU A 354 26.40 -7.48 -1.72
CA GLU A 354 25.49 -8.46 -1.15
C GLU A 354 25.32 -8.26 0.36
N VAL A 355 24.08 -8.37 0.86
CA VAL A 355 23.81 -8.33 2.30
C VAL A 355 24.46 -9.52 2.99
N SER A 356 25.46 -9.22 3.82
CA SER A 356 26.14 -10.15 4.72
C SER A 356 25.86 -9.75 6.17
N LEU A 357 25.19 -10.61 6.93
CA LEU A 357 24.88 -10.36 8.34
C LEU A 357 25.79 -11.18 9.26
N PRO A 358 26.09 -10.69 10.48
CA PRO A 358 26.62 -11.53 11.53
C PRO A 358 25.73 -12.75 11.79
N ASP A 359 26.31 -13.81 12.34
CA ASP A 359 25.56 -14.98 12.78
C ASP A 359 24.52 -14.61 13.86
N ASP A 360 23.36 -15.29 13.86
CA ASP A 360 22.21 -15.04 14.75
C ASP A 360 21.72 -13.58 14.79
N TYR A 361 21.97 -12.77 13.75
CA TYR A 361 21.68 -11.32 13.76
C TYR A 361 20.19 -11.01 13.98
N THR A 362 19.28 -11.86 13.47
CA THR A 362 17.85 -11.79 13.81
C THR A 362 17.38 -13.10 14.41
N THR A 363 16.42 -13.04 15.34
CA THR A 363 15.94 -14.22 16.10
C THR A 363 15.31 -15.34 15.25
N ASN A 364 15.10 -15.11 13.95
CA ASN A 364 14.52 -16.07 13.01
C ASN A 364 15.58 -16.77 12.15
N ARG A 365 16.85 -16.36 12.23
CA ARG A 365 17.96 -16.99 11.53
C ARG A 365 18.79 -17.69 12.60
N THR A 366 18.62 -19.01 12.68
CA THR A 366 19.36 -19.89 13.59
C THR A 366 20.15 -20.88 12.76
N ASP A 367 20.93 -20.38 11.78
CA ASP A 367 21.89 -21.25 11.11
C ASP A 367 22.97 -21.62 12.13
N ASP A 368 23.43 -22.88 12.12
CA ASP A 368 24.45 -23.39 13.05
C ASP A 368 25.87 -23.22 12.47
N ASP A 369 26.01 -22.51 11.34
CA ASP A 369 27.26 -22.32 10.62
C ASP A 369 27.95 -21.01 11.10
N ASP A 370 29.15 -21.11 11.69
CA ASP A 370 29.95 -19.98 12.23
C ASP A 370 30.39 -18.93 11.15
N GLU A 371 29.89 -19.03 9.92
CA GLU A 371 30.16 -18.16 8.77
C GLU A 371 28.85 -17.40 8.46
N GLY A 372 28.72 -16.15 8.93
CA GLY A 372 27.46 -15.38 8.95
C GLY A 372 26.60 -15.38 7.67
N ASP A 373 25.35 -14.97 7.83
CA ASP A 373 24.30 -15.15 6.82
C ASP A 373 24.47 -14.26 5.58
N GLN A 374 24.84 -14.87 4.44
CA GLN A 374 24.75 -14.23 3.12
C GLN A 374 23.34 -14.40 2.54
N LEU A 375 22.67 -13.28 2.26
CA LEU A 375 21.26 -13.32 1.84
C LEU A 375 21.06 -13.37 0.33
N GLY A 376 22.09 -13.20 -0.50
CA GLY A 376 21.98 -13.30 -1.97
C GLY A 376 21.46 -12.05 -2.67
N TYR A 377 21.18 -10.95 -1.95
CA TYR A 377 20.61 -9.71 -2.50
C TYR A 377 21.35 -8.49 -1.99
N ALA A 378 21.39 -7.42 -2.78
CA ALA A 378 22.03 -6.17 -2.40
C ALA A 378 21.19 -5.34 -1.42
N VAL A 379 19.87 -5.43 -1.53
CA VAL A 379 18.93 -4.80 -0.61
C VAL A 379 17.95 -5.84 -0.10
N VAL A 380 17.82 -5.96 1.21
CA VAL A 380 16.87 -6.88 1.85
C VAL A 380 15.97 -6.09 2.79
N ASN A 381 14.66 -6.10 2.50
CA ASN A 381 13.64 -5.53 3.37
C ASN A 381 12.87 -6.62 4.11
N GLU A 382 13.10 -6.72 5.41
CA GLU A 382 12.26 -7.47 6.34
C GLU A 382 11.40 -6.57 7.23
N GLY A 383 11.47 -5.26 7.05
CA GLY A 383 10.79 -4.28 7.87
C GLY A 383 9.60 -3.63 7.15
N THR A 384 9.45 -2.33 7.39
CA THR A 384 8.47 -1.48 6.70
C THR A 384 9.18 -0.30 6.06
N ILE A 385 8.89 -0.05 4.79
CA ILE A 385 9.29 1.16 4.07
C ILE A 385 8.01 1.84 3.60
N ALA A 386 7.76 3.06 4.04
CA ALA A 386 6.48 3.73 3.78
C ALA A 386 6.63 5.22 3.53
N ASN A 387 5.93 5.72 2.51
CA ASN A 387 5.73 7.15 2.30
C ASN A 387 4.24 7.47 2.20
N ASN A 388 3.77 8.40 3.00
CA ASN A 388 2.38 8.84 2.99
C ASN A 388 2.33 10.36 2.78
N ALA A 389 1.94 10.78 1.58
CA ALA A 389 1.58 12.18 1.35
C ALA A 389 0.28 12.51 2.11
N VAL A 390 0.22 13.70 2.71
CA VAL A 390 -0.90 14.13 3.56
C VAL A 390 -1.82 15.08 2.81
N PHE A 391 -1.24 15.98 2.01
CA PHE A 391 -1.93 17.02 1.24
C PHE A 391 -2.21 16.55 -0.19
N ASP A 392 -3.20 17.17 -0.80
CA ASP A 392 -3.64 16.85 -2.17
C ASP A 392 -2.61 17.29 -3.20
N GLY A 393 -2.53 16.53 -4.31
CA GLY A 393 -1.59 16.74 -5.40
C GLY A 393 -0.12 16.40 -5.08
N LYS A 394 0.21 16.02 -3.84
CA LYS A 394 1.56 15.59 -3.47
C LYS A 394 1.80 14.13 -3.87
N ASP A 395 2.88 13.90 -4.62
CA ASP A 395 3.36 12.56 -4.94
C ASP A 395 3.87 11.85 -3.67
N ALA A 396 3.99 10.52 -3.73
CA ALA A 396 4.59 9.74 -2.66
C ALA A 396 5.39 8.58 -3.22
N THR A 397 6.70 8.53 -2.97
CA THR A 397 7.57 7.40 -3.35
C THR A 397 8.11 6.73 -2.10
N ALA A 398 7.94 5.42 -1.94
CA ALA A 398 8.44 4.71 -0.75
C ALA A 398 9.88 4.23 -0.92
N PHE A 399 10.19 3.57 -2.03
CA PHE A 399 11.52 3.07 -2.34
C PHE A 399 11.97 3.58 -3.72
N LEU A 400 13.09 4.28 -3.77
CA LEU A 400 13.62 4.88 -5.00
C LEU A 400 15.06 4.41 -5.25
N VAL A 401 15.32 3.95 -6.48
CA VAL A 401 16.67 3.73 -6.98
C VAL A 401 16.80 4.48 -8.28
N VAL A 402 17.73 5.42 -8.35
CA VAL A 402 17.88 6.27 -9.53
C VAL A 402 19.34 6.67 -9.72
N GLY A 403 19.80 6.59 -10.96
CA GLY A 403 21.09 7.13 -11.34
C GLY A 403 21.14 8.65 -11.25
N ARG A 404 22.33 9.21 -11.38
CA ARG A 404 22.55 10.65 -11.39
C ARG A 404 23.20 11.07 -12.71
N ASP A 405 22.52 11.91 -13.47
CA ASP A 405 23.09 12.51 -14.68
C ASP A 405 23.96 13.70 -14.27
N ASP A 406 25.28 13.59 -14.48
CA ASP A 406 26.20 14.70 -14.37
C ASP A 406 26.65 15.14 -15.77
N ASN A 407 26.06 16.24 -16.26
CA ASN A 407 26.40 16.90 -17.52
C ASN A 407 26.36 15.97 -18.76
N GLY A 408 25.41 15.02 -18.79
CA GLY A 408 25.21 14.04 -19.87
C GLY A 408 25.93 12.71 -19.63
N VAL A 409 26.55 12.50 -18.47
CA VAL A 409 27.13 11.23 -18.04
C VAL A 409 26.27 10.67 -16.91
N LEU A 410 25.49 9.63 -17.26
CA LEU A 410 24.66 8.92 -16.28
C LEU A 410 25.54 8.03 -15.41
N ARG A 411 25.58 8.33 -14.11
CA ARG A 411 26.14 7.47 -13.07
C ARG A 411 25.05 6.52 -12.60
N SER A 412 25.30 5.23 -12.75
CA SER A 412 24.32 4.18 -12.43
C SER A 412 24.36 3.79 -10.96
N VAL A 413 23.26 3.21 -10.48
CA VAL A 413 23.20 2.44 -9.23
C VAL A 413 23.15 0.97 -9.59
N ILE A 414 24.18 0.23 -9.21
CA ILE A 414 24.30 -1.20 -9.47
C ILE A 414 23.97 -1.95 -8.19
N LEU A 415 22.81 -2.59 -8.18
CA LEU A 415 22.41 -3.52 -7.13
C LEU A 415 23.01 -4.88 -7.44
N GLY A 416 24.08 -5.23 -6.73
CA GLY A 416 24.81 -6.47 -6.88
C GLY A 416 24.00 -7.72 -6.51
N ALA A 417 24.64 -8.89 -6.69
CA ALA A 417 24.04 -10.20 -6.44
C ALA A 417 22.67 -10.34 -7.15
N GLY A 418 21.62 -10.71 -6.40
CA GLY A 418 20.26 -10.86 -6.91
C GLY A 418 19.47 -9.56 -7.01
N GLY A 419 19.99 -8.39 -6.63
CA GLY A 419 19.24 -7.13 -6.65
C GLY A 419 18.49 -6.86 -5.34
N VAL A 420 17.15 -6.87 -5.37
CA VAL A 420 16.29 -6.51 -4.23
C VAL A 420 15.46 -7.69 -3.77
N MET A 421 15.36 -7.90 -2.46
CA MET A 421 14.45 -8.84 -1.81
C MET A 421 13.54 -8.12 -0.82
N ASN A 422 12.23 -8.17 -1.06
CA ASN A 422 11.21 -7.69 -0.14
C ASN A 422 10.42 -8.87 0.45
N THR A 423 10.56 -9.09 1.75
CA THR A 423 9.80 -10.13 2.48
C THR A 423 8.64 -9.54 3.30
N ARG A 424 8.62 -8.22 3.47
CA ARG A 424 7.58 -7.50 4.23
C ARG A 424 7.01 -6.34 3.44
N THR A 425 6.95 -5.14 3.99
CA THR A 425 6.04 -4.11 3.49
C THR A 425 6.81 -2.97 2.84
N VAL A 426 6.43 -2.63 1.61
CA VAL A 426 6.74 -1.36 0.96
C VAL A 426 5.45 -0.70 0.49
N THR A 427 5.11 0.47 1.02
CA THR A 427 3.82 1.13 0.79
C THR A 427 3.94 2.61 0.46
N ALA A 428 3.25 3.06 -0.58
CA ALA A 428 3.07 4.49 -0.87
C ALA A 428 1.59 4.87 -0.91
N THR A 429 1.24 6.00 -0.31
CA THR A 429 -0.11 6.58 -0.35
C THR A 429 -0.03 8.04 -0.78
N ALA A 430 -0.82 8.42 -1.79
CA ALA A 430 -0.97 9.80 -2.26
C ALA A 430 -2.46 10.16 -2.38
N TYR A 431 -2.77 11.44 -2.17
CA TYR A 431 -4.10 12.01 -2.38
C TYR A 431 -4.04 12.89 -3.62
N ASP A 432 -4.77 12.50 -4.67
CA ASP A 432 -4.74 13.17 -6.00
C ASP A 432 -3.36 13.34 -6.66
N GLY A 433 -2.30 12.84 -6.05
CA GLY A 433 -0.95 12.71 -6.60
C GLY A 433 -0.61 11.29 -7.07
N THR A 434 0.66 11.08 -7.41
CA THR A 434 1.19 9.79 -7.83
C THR A 434 1.83 9.03 -6.67
N ALA A 435 1.27 7.88 -6.32
CA ALA A 435 1.85 6.95 -5.36
C ALA A 435 2.72 5.89 -6.07
N ARG A 436 3.99 5.75 -5.65
CA ARG A 436 4.96 4.74 -6.13
C ARG A 436 5.53 3.92 -4.99
N ALA A 437 5.24 2.62 -4.93
CA ALA A 437 5.80 1.79 -3.84
C ALA A 437 7.30 1.52 -4.06
N MET A 438 7.66 0.95 -5.21
CA MET A 438 9.05 0.84 -5.66
C MET A 438 9.22 1.51 -7.02
N HIS A 439 10.22 2.39 -7.14
CA HIS A 439 10.52 3.12 -8.37
C HIS A 439 11.99 2.95 -8.73
N PHE A 440 12.25 2.45 -9.93
CA PHE A 440 13.57 2.29 -10.51
C PHE A 440 13.68 3.25 -11.70
N GLY A 441 14.35 4.38 -11.45
CA GLY A 441 14.60 5.41 -12.44
C GLY A 441 15.76 5.05 -13.39
N ALA A 442 16.04 5.95 -14.34
CA ALA A 442 17.14 5.80 -15.27
C ALA A 442 18.48 5.52 -14.55
N GLY A 443 19.23 4.53 -15.02
CA GLY A 443 20.52 4.13 -14.45
C GLY A 443 20.43 3.18 -13.26
N ALA A 444 19.23 2.80 -12.82
CA ALA A 444 19.08 1.69 -11.88
C ALA A 444 19.36 0.36 -12.58
N GLN A 445 20.15 -0.53 -11.96
CA GLN A 445 20.49 -1.84 -12.51
C GLN A 445 20.33 -2.93 -11.46
N ALA A 446 19.62 -4.00 -11.77
CA ALA A 446 19.46 -5.17 -10.91
C ALA A 446 19.17 -6.44 -11.72
N ASP A 447 19.61 -7.60 -11.24
CA ASP A 447 19.21 -8.89 -11.83
C ASP A 447 17.73 -9.17 -11.55
N THR A 448 17.34 -9.14 -10.27
CA THR A 448 16.02 -9.58 -9.83
C THR A 448 15.42 -8.61 -8.80
N ILE A 449 14.11 -8.44 -8.88
CA ILE A 449 13.28 -7.94 -7.77
C ILE A 449 12.45 -9.11 -7.27
N LEU A 450 12.77 -9.62 -6.08
CA LEU A 450 12.02 -10.67 -5.41
C LEU A 450 11.08 -10.05 -4.39
N ASN A 451 9.78 -10.36 -4.51
CA ASN A 451 8.75 -9.99 -3.55
C ASN A 451 8.06 -11.24 -3.00
N SER A 452 8.22 -11.49 -1.71
CA SER A 452 7.42 -12.44 -0.93
C SER A 452 6.55 -11.76 0.13
N GLY A 453 6.68 -10.43 0.25
CA GLY A 453 5.86 -9.59 1.12
C GLY A 453 4.76 -8.84 0.36
N VAL A 454 4.57 -7.56 0.71
CA VAL A 454 3.59 -6.65 0.14
C VAL A 454 4.30 -5.43 -0.47
N LEU A 455 4.07 -5.22 -1.76
CA LEU A 455 4.26 -3.94 -2.45
C LEU A 455 2.87 -3.33 -2.68
N ARG A 456 2.64 -2.10 -2.21
CA ARG A 456 1.33 -1.44 -2.38
C ARG A 456 1.45 0.04 -2.68
N ALA A 457 0.90 0.47 -3.81
CA ALA A 457 0.64 1.88 -4.10
C ALA A 457 -0.86 2.16 -4.01
N ALA A 458 -1.23 3.25 -3.35
CA ALA A 458 -2.60 3.69 -3.20
C ALA A 458 -2.74 5.17 -3.58
N ALA A 459 -3.56 5.44 -4.59
CA ALA A 459 -4.08 6.77 -4.88
C ALA A 459 -5.48 6.87 -4.29
N VAL A 460 -5.71 7.90 -3.51
CA VAL A 460 -7.01 8.17 -2.88
C VAL A 460 -7.50 9.51 -3.39
N LEU A 461 -8.80 9.61 -3.67
CA LEU A 461 -9.42 10.88 -3.98
C LEU A 461 -9.21 11.84 -2.81
N GLY A 462 -8.72 13.04 -3.13
CA GLY A 462 -8.56 14.13 -2.18
C GLY A 462 -9.90 14.77 -1.79
N HIS A 463 -9.83 15.94 -1.21
CA HIS A 463 -10.99 16.78 -0.95
C HIS A 463 -11.14 17.79 -2.10
N GLU A 464 -12.37 18.07 -2.53
CA GLU A 464 -12.59 18.92 -3.71
C GLU A 464 -12.34 20.41 -3.42
N GLU A 465 -12.56 20.84 -2.18
CA GLU A 465 -12.46 22.24 -1.75
C GLU A 465 -11.63 22.37 -0.45
N ASP A 466 -10.42 21.81 -0.39
CA ASP A 466 -9.54 21.96 0.78
C ASP A 466 -8.42 22.99 0.64
N GLY A 467 -8.27 23.61 -0.53
CA GLY A 467 -7.29 24.65 -0.79
C GLY A 467 -5.91 24.13 -1.21
N PHE A 468 -5.74 22.80 -1.31
CA PHE A 468 -4.50 22.19 -1.76
C PHE A 468 -4.69 21.52 -3.11
N ALA A 469 -4.03 22.06 -4.15
CA ALA A 469 -4.02 21.46 -5.48
C ALA A 469 -5.42 21.02 -5.98
N ASP A 470 -6.45 21.83 -5.74
CA ASP A 470 -7.83 21.57 -6.17
C ASP A 470 -7.93 21.31 -7.70
N ASP A 471 -6.97 21.82 -8.48
CA ASP A 471 -6.86 21.59 -9.92
C ASP A 471 -6.38 20.17 -10.28
N ALA A 472 -5.78 19.47 -9.34
CA ALA A 472 -5.40 18.05 -9.41
C ALA A 472 -6.49 17.12 -8.89
N TYR A 473 -7.64 17.61 -8.43
CA TYR A 473 -8.72 16.75 -7.90
C TYR A 473 -9.12 15.63 -8.88
N GLY A 474 -9.08 14.38 -8.42
CA GLY A 474 -9.34 13.20 -9.24
C GLY A 474 -8.20 12.82 -10.19
N ALA A 475 -7.02 13.44 -10.10
CA ALA A 475 -5.86 13.12 -10.93
C ALA A 475 -5.00 11.97 -10.38
N GLY A 476 -5.36 11.38 -9.24
CA GLY A 476 -4.56 10.40 -8.53
C GLY A 476 -4.13 9.19 -9.38
N ARG A 477 -2.87 8.76 -9.20
CA ARG A 477 -2.27 7.61 -9.90
C ARG A 477 -1.55 6.69 -8.93
N ALA A 478 -1.72 5.39 -9.05
CA ALA A 478 -1.04 4.40 -8.22
C ALA A 478 -0.18 3.48 -9.07
N ILE A 479 1.11 3.36 -8.78
CA ILE A 479 2.04 2.45 -9.46
C ILE A 479 2.81 1.63 -8.41
N ALA A 480 2.55 0.32 -8.30
CA ALA A 480 3.18 -0.46 -7.23
C ALA A 480 4.67 -0.72 -7.50
N LEU A 481 5.00 -1.13 -8.72
CA LEU A 481 6.38 -1.27 -9.19
C LEU A 481 6.53 -0.50 -10.51
N ASP A 482 7.42 0.50 -10.51
CA ASP A 482 7.62 1.42 -11.61
C ASP A 482 9.05 1.32 -12.15
N LEU A 483 9.20 0.84 -13.39
CA LEU A 483 10.47 0.76 -14.10
C LEU A 483 10.47 1.80 -15.23
N ASP A 484 11.30 2.83 -15.09
CA ASP A 484 11.44 3.87 -16.11
C ASP A 484 12.36 3.42 -17.25
N GLU A 485 12.36 4.20 -18.33
CA GLU A 485 13.31 4.03 -19.44
C GLU A 485 14.76 4.09 -18.95
N ASN A 486 15.61 3.22 -19.49
CA ASN A 486 17.02 3.06 -19.08
C ASN A 486 17.18 2.51 -17.64
N SER A 487 16.16 1.88 -17.07
CA SER A 487 16.30 1.02 -15.90
C SER A 487 16.57 -0.41 -16.35
N GLN A 488 17.67 -1.01 -15.93
CA GLN A 488 18.14 -2.31 -16.41
C GLN A 488 17.78 -3.42 -15.41
N ILE A 489 16.48 -3.60 -15.17
CA ILE A 489 15.93 -4.66 -14.31
C ILE A 489 15.55 -5.84 -15.19
N ARG A 490 16.08 -7.04 -14.88
CA ARG A 490 15.82 -8.22 -15.73
C ARG A 490 14.58 -9.01 -15.31
N ARG A 491 14.43 -9.31 -14.02
CA ARG A 491 13.40 -10.25 -13.55
C ARG A 491 12.58 -9.70 -12.39
N ILE A 492 11.29 -9.97 -12.40
CA ILE A 492 10.40 -9.74 -11.25
C ILE A 492 9.86 -11.10 -10.79
N LEU A 493 10.17 -11.47 -9.55
CA LEU A 493 9.70 -12.72 -8.93
C LEU A 493 8.74 -12.39 -7.77
N ASN A 494 7.45 -12.63 -7.96
CA ASN A 494 6.44 -12.49 -6.91
C ASN A 494 6.14 -13.86 -6.30
N GLU A 495 6.88 -14.23 -5.25
CA GLU A 495 6.87 -15.56 -4.62
C GLU A 495 5.91 -15.61 -3.44
N ALA A 496 4.67 -16.04 -3.67
CA ALA A 496 3.57 -15.95 -2.69
C ALA A 496 3.34 -14.55 -2.09
N GLY A 497 3.94 -13.51 -2.68
CA GLY A 497 3.82 -12.12 -2.28
C GLY A 497 2.62 -11.43 -2.92
N ASN A 498 2.47 -10.14 -2.64
CA ASN A 498 1.42 -9.30 -3.19
C ASN A 498 1.97 -8.00 -3.77
N ILE A 499 1.61 -7.71 -5.02
CA ILE A 499 1.89 -6.45 -5.72
C ILE A 499 0.56 -5.80 -6.07
N ASN A 500 0.20 -4.72 -5.35
CA ASN A 500 -1.11 -4.07 -5.47
C ASN A 500 -0.99 -2.61 -5.89
N ALA A 501 -1.78 -2.20 -6.88
CA ALA A 501 -2.13 -0.81 -7.12
C ALA A 501 -3.63 -0.59 -6.89
N THR A 502 -3.98 0.42 -6.10
CA THR A 502 -5.37 0.74 -5.78
C THR A 502 -5.68 2.20 -6.04
N ILE A 503 -6.81 2.47 -6.69
CA ILE A 503 -7.51 3.75 -6.63
C ILE A 503 -8.71 3.63 -5.69
N THR A 504 -8.92 4.61 -4.82
CA THR A 504 -10.09 4.70 -3.93
C THR A 504 -10.81 6.04 -4.10
N GLY A 505 -12.13 6.04 -4.25
CA GLY A 505 -12.94 7.27 -4.41
C GLY A 505 -12.94 7.81 -5.84
N GLY A 506 -11.78 7.95 -6.47
CA GLY A 506 -11.60 8.59 -7.78
C GLY A 506 -10.12 8.69 -8.13
N GLY A 507 -9.78 8.93 -9.39
CA GLY A 507 -8.41 8.91 -9.90
C GLY A 507 -8.34 8.62 -11.41
N GLN A 508 -7.12 8.49 -11.95
CA GLN A 508 -6.89 8.25 -13.38
C GLN A 508 -6.37 6.84 -13.69
N SER A 509 -5.41 6.33 -12.92
CA SER A 509 -4.77 5.04 -13.22
C SER A 509 -4.30 4.26 -11.98
N ALA A 510 -4.47 2.94 -12.00
CA ALA A 510 -3.86 1.99 -11.08
C ALA A 510 -3.08 0.96 -11.90
N ILE A 511 -1.76 0.91 -11.68
CA ILE A 511 -0.83 0.05 -12.42
C ILE A 511 -0.01 -0.79 -11.44
N ALA A 512 -0.17 -2.11 -11.41
CA ALA A 512 0.58 -2.92 -10.45
C ALA A 512 2.07 -3.01 -10.85
N ILE A 513 2.38 -3.26 -12.13
CA ILE A 513 3.74 -3.25 -12.67
C ILE A 513 3.77 -2.41 -13.94
N ARG A 514 4.67 -1.43 -14.02
CA ARG A 514 4.95 -0.67 -15.24
C ARG A 514 6.38 -0.92 -15.69
N SER A 515 6.58 -1.26 -16.97
CA SER A 515 7.89 -1.40 -17.60
C SER A 515 8.00 -0.49 -18.82
N ASN A 516 8.90 0.48 -18.77
CA ASN A 516 9.27 1.34 -19.90
C ASN A 516 10.69 1.04 -20.43
N ASP A 517 11.21 -0.15 -20.15
CA ASP A 517 12.54 -0.59 -20.59
C ASP A 517 12.46 -2.01 -21.20
N ASP A 518 13.33 -2.25 -22.19
CA ASP A 518 13.44 -3.52 -22.93
C ASP A 518 14.22 -4.61 -22.16
N SER A 519 14.75 -4.31 -20.98
CA SER A 519 15.59 -5.24 -20.21
C SER A 519 14.79 -6.28 -19.43
N LEU A 520 13.51 -6.01 -19.17
CA LEU A 520 12.65 -6.91 -18.40
C LEU A 520 12.30 -8.13 -19.25
N ASP A 521 12.84 -9.30 -18.89
CA ASP A 521 12.69 -10.55 -19.63
C ASP A 521 11.68 -11.52 -19.00
N GLU A 522 11.49 -11.47 -17.68
CA GLU A 522 10.60 -12.39 -16.97
C GLU A 522 9.84 -11.73 -15.81
N ILE A 523 8.52 -11.94 -15.78
CA ILE A 523 7.67 -11.79 -14.59
C ILE A 523 7.20 -13.18 -14.19
N ARG A 524 7.57 -13.63 -12.99
CA ARG A 524 7.10 -14.90 -12.42
C ARG A 524 6.21 -14.63 -11.22
N ASN A 525 4.98 -15.13 -11.25
CA ASN A 525 3.99 -14.92 -10.21
C ASN A 525 3.51 -16.24 -9.60
N SER A 526 3.69 -16.40 -8.29
CA SER A 526 3.02 -17.43 -7.50
C SER A 526 2.15 -16.88 -6.36
N GLY A 527 2.07 -15.54 -6.28
CA GLY A 527 1.20 -14.79 -5.39
C GLY A 527 0.14 -13.98 -6.14
N ILE A 528 -0.10 -12.75 -5.68
CA ILE A 528 -1.13 -11.86 -6.24
C ILE A 528 -0.48 -10.66 -6.90
N ILE A 529 -0.89 -10.35 -8.13
CA ILE A 529 -0.65 -9.07 -8.80
C ILE A 529 -2.03 -8.47 -9.10
N SER A 530 -2.29 -7.25 -8.63
CA SER A 530 -3.64 -6.68 -8.71
C SER A 530 -3.63 -5.17 -8.91
N ALA A 531 -4.41 -4.72 -9.89
CA ALA A 531 -4.82 -3.33 -10.04
C ALA A 531 -6.34 -3.23 -9.88
N VAL A 532 -6.80 -2.37 -8.96
CA VAL A 532 -8.23 -2.22 -8.67
C VAL A 532 -8.62 -0.77 -8.42
N ALA A 533 -9.86 -0.45 -8.77
CA ALA A 533 -10.53 0.78 -8.36
C ALA A 533 -11.74 0.40 -7.49
N GLY A 534 -11.91 1.08 -6.36
CA GLY A 534 -12.96 0.76 -5.39
C GLY A 534 -13.56 1.99 -4.73
N GLY A 535 -14.81 1.86 -4.29
CA GLY A 535 -15.50 2.93 -3.55
C GLY A 535 -15.62 4.23 -4.33
N LEU A 536 -15.85 4.16 -5.65
CA LEU A 536 -15.92 5.34 -6.52
C LEU A 536 -17.05 6.29 -6.10
N GLU A 537 -16.74 7.57 -6.08
CA GLU A 537 -17.69 8.66 -5.81
C GLU A 537 -18.50 9.03 -7.06
N ASP A 538 -19.61 9.74 -6.85
CA ASP A 538 -20.48 10.22 -7.93
C ASP A 538 -19.68 11.15 -8.87
N GLY A 539 -19.52 10.76 -10.13
CA GLY A 539 -18.74 11.52 -11.13
C GLY A 539 -17.53 10.76 -11.65
N PHE A 540 -17.12 9.67 -10.99
CA PHE A 540 -16.07 8.78 -11.45
C PHE A 540 -16.64 7.46 -11.94
N SER A 541 -16.24 7.04 -13.14
CA SER A 541 -16.56 5.72 -13.69
C SER A 541 -15.29 4.88 -13.79
N ARG A 542 -15.43 3.57 -13.59
CA ARG A 542 -14.33 2.62 -13.84
C ARG A 542 -13.89 2.64 -15.31
N ASP A 543 -14.81 2.93 -16.23
CA ASP A 543 -14.55 2.93 -17.67
C ASP A 543 -13.64 4.09 -18.11
N ASP A 544 -13.51 5.15 -17.29
CA ASP A 544 -12.64 6.30 -17.56
C ASP A 544 -11.24 6.14 -16.94
N MET A 545 -10.96 5.01 -16.28
CA MET A 545 -9.72 4.76 -15.55
C MET A 545 -8.88 3.66 -16.21
N GLU A 546 -7.56 3.82 -16.20
CA GLU A 546 -6.64 2.75 -16.60
C GLU A 546 -6.37 1.81 -15.42
N ILE A 547 -6.83 0.55 -15.51
CA ILE A 547 -6.66 -0.44 -14.43
C ILE A 547 -5.83 -1.61 -14.96
N LEU A 548 -4.51 -1.46 -14.85
CA LEU A 548 -3.54 -2.33 -15.51
C LEU A 548 -2.79 -3.16 -14.47
N ALA A 549 -2.89 -4.49 -14.54
CA ALA A 549 -2.00 -5.33 -13.75
C ALA A 549 -0.55 -5.18 -14.22
N ILE A 550 -0.33 -5.18 -15.53
CA ILE A 550 1.00 -5.09 -16.14
C ILE A 550 0.90 -4.15 -17.35
N ASP A 551 1.64 -3.05 -17.31
CA ASP A 551 1.85 -2.16 -18.46
C ASP A 551 3.29 -2.27 -18.95
N ALA A 552 3.49 -3.05 -20.00
CA ALA A 552 4.78 -3.28 -20.65
C ALA A 552 4.73 -2.92 -22.14
N ARG A 553 3.84 -1.99 -22.54
CA ARG A 553 3.68 -1.53 -23.95
C ARG A 553 4.94 -0.95 -24.58
N ASN A 554 5.88 -0.52 -23.75
CA ASN A 554 7.16 0.06 -24.16
C ASN A 554 8.33 -0.92 -23.94
N ASN A 555 8.05 -2.22 -23.77
CA ASN A 555 9.06 -3.27 -23.74
C ASN A 555 9.02 -4.04 -25.06
N ASP A 556 9.94 -3.71 -25.96
CA ASP A 556 10.05 -4.31 -27.29
C ASP A 556 11.03 -5.50 -27.31
N GLY A 557 11.60 -5.87 -26.15
CA GLY A 557 12.57 -6.96 -25.98
C GLY A 557 11.94 -8.37 -25.98
N GLY A 558 10.63 -8.45 -25.74
CA GLY A 558 9.87 -9.68 -25.51
C GLY A 558 9.87 -10.09 -24.04
N LEU A 559 8.67 -10.28 -23.48
CA LEU A 559 8.43 -10.51 -22.07
C LEU A 559 7.79 -11.87 -21.80
N ALA A 560 8.35 -12.64 -20.86
CA ALA A 560 7.75 -13.87 -20.36
C ALA A 560 7.01 -13.64 -19.03
N ILE A 561 5.68 -13.77 -19.04
CA ILE A 561 4.83 -13.78 -17.84
C ILE A 561 4.47 -15.22 -17.51
N ILE A 562 4.91 -15.71 -16.36
CA ILE A 562 4.69 -17.09 -15.91
C ILE A 562 3.95 -17.07 -14.57
N GLN A 563 2.72 -17.58 -14.55
CA GLN A 563 1.95 -17.75 -13.33
C GLN A 563 1.97 -19.22 -12.88
N GLU A 564 2.40 -19.52 -11.66
CA GLU A 564 2.53 -20.89 -11.16
C GLU A 564 2.15 -21.07 -9.69
N GLN A 565 1.85 -22.30 -9.30
CA GLN A 565 1.42 -22.63 -7.95
C GLN A 565 2.59 -22.48 -6.96
N ALA A 566 2.38 -21.75 -5.87
CA ALA A 566 3.31 -21.74 -4.73
C ALA A 566 3.12 -22.99 -3.87
N TYR A 567 4.22 -23.57 -3.39
CA TYR A 567 4.23 -24.74 -2.51
C TYR A 567 5.06 -24.45 -1.25
N ASP A 568 4.71 -25.07 -0.13
CA ASP A 568 5.58 -25.14 1.05
C ASP A 568 6.68 -26.20 0.88
N ASP A 569 7.55 -26.33 1.90
CA ASP A 569 8.63 -27.31 1.95
C ASP A 569 8.14 -28.77 1.91
N GLU A 570 6.87 -29.01 2.27
CA GLU A 570 6.21 -30.30 2.18
C GLU A 570 5.58 -30.57 0.80
N GLY A 571 5.54 -29.58 -0.09
CA GLY A 571 4.94 -29.66 -1.42
C GLY A 571 3.43 -29.45 -1.43
N GLU A 572 2.85 -28.89 -0.37
CA GLU A 572 1.43 -28.54 -0.31
C GLU A 572 1.19 -27.10 -0.84
N PRO A 573 0.12 -26.87 -1.63
CA PRO A 573 -0.24 -25.54 -2.10
C PRO A 573 -0.47 -24.54 -0.95
N ILE A 574 0.23 -23.40 -0.96
CA ILE A 574 0.09 -22.36 0.08
C ILE A 574 -0.69 -21.11 -0.37
N SER A 575 -0.72 -20.82 -1.67
CA SER A 575 -1.48 -19.70 -2.24
C SER A 575 -1.94 -20.03 -3.66
N THR A 576 -3.17 -19.66 -4.02
CA THR A 576 -3.58 -19.70 -5.42
C THR A 576 -3.14 -18.40 -6.07
N PRO A 577 -2.32 -18.43 -7.13
CA PRO A 577 -1.85 -17.21 -7.75
C PRO A 577 -2.98 -16.53 -8.53
N SER A 578 -2.90 -15.20 -8.67
CA SER A 578 -3.83 -14.45 -9.52
C SER A 578 -3.23 -13.17 -10.06
N ILE A 579 -3.60 -12.82 -11.29
CA ILE A 579 -3.40 -11.50 -11.88
C ILE A 579 -4.76 -10.86 -12.12
N THR A 580 -4.99 -9.64 -11.61
CA THR A 580 -6.25 -8.89 -11.79
C THR A 580 -5.98 -7.48 -12.33
N GLY A 581 -6.64 -7.12 -13.42
CA GLY A 581 -6.38 -5.92 -14.22
C GLY A 581 -5.77 -6.29 -15.56
N ASP A 582 -5.75 -5.33 -16.48
CA ASP A 582 -5.36 -5.60 -17.87
C ASP A 582 -3.84 -5.77 -17.99
N ILE A 583 -3.42 -6.53 -19.00
CA ILE A 583 -2.03 -6.80 -19.35
C ILE A 583 -1.80 -6.24 -20.75
N LEU A 584 -0.91 -5.25 -20.86
CA LEU A 584 -0.55 -4.63 -22.13
C LEU A 584 0.93 -4.89 -22.40
N LEU A 585 1.24 -5.50 -23.54
CA LEU A 585 2.59 -5.91 -23.94
C LEU A 585 3.10 -5.09 -25.13
N GLY A 586 4.41 -5.14 -25.38
CA GLY A 586 5.09 -4.35 -26.42
C GLY A 586 5.22 -5.10 -27.75
N ASP A 587 6.14 -4.67 -28.62
CA ASP A 587 6.30 -5.21 -29.99
C ASP A 587 7.28 -6.41 -30.08
N GLY A 588 7.69 -6.99 -28.94
CA GLY A 588 8.61 -8.12 -28.86
C GLY A 588 7.93 -9.48 -28.96
N ASP A 589 8.71 -10.57 -29.04
CA ASP A 589 8.13 -11.93 -28.99
C ASP A 589 7.69 -12.24 -27.54
N ASP A 590 6.42 -12.04 -27.20
CA ASP A 590 5.92 -12.18 -25.83
C ASP A 590 5.37 -13.58 -25.52
N ARG A 591 5.42 -13.94 -24.24
CA ARG A 591 4.88 -15.22 -23.75
C ARG A 591 4.11 -15.06 -22.45
N VAL A 592 2.85 -15.45 -22.46
CA VAL A 592 2.03 -15.56 -21.24
C VAL A 592 1.73 -17.03 -20.95
N GLU A 593 2.10 -17.52 -19.77
CA GLU A 593 1.91 -18.91 -19.35
C GLU A 593 1.19 -19.00 -18.00
N ILE A 594 -0.02 -19.57 -18.00
CA ILE A 594 -0.86 -19.73 -16.81
C ILE A 594 -0.83 -21.21 -16.38
N ASN A 595 0.08 -21.56 -15.48
CA ASN A 595 0.23 -22.92 -14.95
C ASN A 595 -0.64 -23.24 -13.72
N ALA A 596 -1.20 -22.21 -13.08
CA ALA A 596 -2.13 -22.32 -11.98
C ALA A 596 -2.89 -21.00 -11.79
N GLY A 597 -4.00 -21.04 -11.06
CA GLY A 597 -4.75 -19.84 -10.69
C GLY A 597 -5.49 -19.19 -11.86
N SER A 598 -5.71 -17.87 -11.78
CA SER A 598 -6.50 -17.13 -12.77
C SER A 598 -5.85 -15.81 -13.19
N ILE A 599 -6.08 -15.41 -14.43
CA ILE A 599 -5.91 -14.03 -14.91
C ILE A 599 -7.30 -13.47 -15.23
N THR A 600 -7.61 -12.30 -14.70
CA THR A 600 -8.88 -11.58 -14.93
C THR A 600 -8.57 -10.16 -15.39
N GLY A 601 -8.88 -9.85 -16.64
CA GLY A 601 -8.50 -8.62 -17.32
C GLY A 601 -8.15 -8.90 -18.77
N ASP A 602 -8.15 -7.85 -19.58
CA ASP A 602 -7.85 -7.97 -21.00
C ASP A 602 -6.34 -8.18 -21.21
N ILE A 603 -5.96 -8.95 -22.23
CA ILE A 603 -4.56 -9.10 -22.66
C ILE A 603 -4.40 -8.52 -24.07
N SER A 604 -3.56 -7.52 -24.21
CA SER A 604 -3.14 -6.98 -25.51
C SER A 604 -1.69 -7.35 -25.77
N PHE A 605 -1.48 -8.24 -26.73
CA PHE A 605 -0.20 -8.47 -27.37
C PHE A 605 0.07 -7.36 -28.40
N GLY A 606 1.33 -6.99 -28.59
CA GLY A 606 1.73 -6.02 -29.59
C GLY A 606 1.96 -6.69 -30.94
N LEU A 607 3.11 -6.39 -31.54
CA LEU A 607 3.65 -7.15 -32.66
C LEU A 607 4.53 -8.30 -32.15
N GLY A 608 4.87 -9.25 -33.01
CA GLY A 608 5.84 -10.30 -32.65
C GLY A 608 5.24 -11.69 -32.68
N ALA A 609 6.08 -12.71 -32.52
CA ALA A 609 5.65 -14.11 -32.56
C ALA A 609 5.16 -14.56 -31.17
N ASP A 610 3.99 -14.07 -30.78
CA ASP A 610 3.47 -14.22 -29.41
C ASP A 610 2.94 -15.61 -29.08
N VAL A 611 2.96 -15.95 -27.78
CA VAL A 611 2.44 -17.23 -27.29
C VAL A 611 1.64 -17.08 -25.99
N LEU A 612 0.40 -17.55 -26.02
CA LEU A 612 -0.46 -17.73 -24.85
C LEU A 612 -0.63 -19.22 -24.53
N VAL A 613 -0.19 -19.64 -23.34
CA VAL A 613 -0.33 -21.01 -22.84
C VAL A 613 -1.15 -21.02 -21.56
N ILE A 614 -2.16 -21.88 -21.50
CA ILE A 614 -2.99 -22.08 -20.32
C ILE A 614 -2.95 -23.56 -19.94
N ASN A 615 -2.42 -23.85 -18.77
CA ASN A 615 -2.17 -25.20 -18.28
C ASN A 615 -2.57 -25.33 -16.81
N ASN A 616 -3.77 -25.84 -16.48
CA ASN A 616 -4.32 -25.85 -15.10
C ASN A 616 -4.66 -24.46 -14.52
N GLY A 617 -4.82 -23.45 -15.38
CA GLY A 617 -5.29 -22.13 -15.00
C GLY A 617 -6.52 -21.68 -15.79
N SER A 618 -6.96 -20.46 -15.52
CA SER A 618 -8.02 -19.79 -16.29
C SER A 618 -7.64 -18.37 -16.70
N LEU A 619 -8.13 -17.94 -17.85
CA LEU A 619 -8.09 -16.56 -18.33
C LEU A 619 -9.52 -16.08 -18.58
N ASN A 620 -9.89 -14.92 -18.05
CA ASN A 620 -11.17 -14.27 -18.34
C ASN A 620 -10.92 -12.81 -18.75
N GLY A 621 -11.21 -12.48 -20.01
CA GLY A 621 -10.99 -11.16 -20.58
C GLY A 621 -10.98 -11.20 -22.10
N ALA A 622 -10.93 -10.04 -22.74
CA ALA A 622 -10.62 -9.95 -24.16
C ALA A 622 -9.13 -10.27 -24.37
N VAL A 623 -8.82 -10.89 -25.50
CA VAL A 623 -7.44 -11.09 -25.95
C VAL A 623 -7.31 -10.46 -27.33
N SER A 624 -6.23 -9.74 -27.54
CA SER A 624 -5.91 -9.11 -28.82
C SER A 624 -4.42 -9.22 -29.11
N ASP A 625 -4.09 -9.22 -30.40
CA ASP A 625 -2.74 -9.27 -30.95
C ASP A 625 -2.75 -8.39 -32.21
N ALA A 626 -1.79 -7.46 -32.31
CA ALA A 626 -1.85 -6.38 -33.29
C ALA A 626 -1.51 -6.85 -34.71
N ASP A 627 -0.71 -7.91 -34.87
CA ASP A 627 -0.37 -8.47 -36.20
C ASP A 627 -1.00 -9.85 -36.49
N GLY A 628 -1.55 -10.51 -35.48
CA GLY A 628 -2.24 -11.79 -35.59
C GLY A 628 -1.30 -12.99 -35.65
N ASP A 629 -0.02 -12.85 -35.28
CA ASP A 629 0.96 -13.94 -35.18
C ASP A 629 0.97 -14.69 -33.81
N LEU A 630 -0.10 -14.56 -33.02
CA LEU A 630 -0.30 -15.29 -31.76
C LEU A 630 -0.49 -16.81 -31.92
N VAL A 631 0.11 -17.60 -31.02
CA VAL A 631 -0.21 -19.03 -30.80
C VAL A 631 -0.90 -19.24 -29.46
N LEU A 632 -2.03 -19.96 -29.49
CA LEU A 632 -2.79 -20.35 -28.29
C LEU A 632 -2.69 -21.87 -28.03
N ASP A 633 -2.23 -22.27 -26.83
CA ASP A 633 -2.26 -23.68 -26.37
C ASP A 633 -2.97 -23.79 -25.01
N VAL A 634 -4.09 -24.53 -24.97
CA VAL A 634 -4.90 -24.71 -23.77
C VAL A 634 -4.95 -26.19 -23.38
N THR A 635 -4.49 -26.52 -22.16
CA THR A 635 -4.43 -27.87 -21.60
C THR A 635 -4.99 -27.89 -20.19
N ASN A 636 -6.00 -28.72 -19.91
CA ASN A 636 -6.63 -28.80 -18.58
C ASN A 636 -6.92 -27.42 -17.95
N GLY A 637 -7.33 -26.46 -18.76
CA GLY A 637 -7.49 -25.06 -18.38
C GLY A 637 -8.57 -24.41 -19.22
N GLU A 638 -8.87 -23.15 -18.93
CA GLU A 638 -10.03 -22.45 -19.48
C GLU A 638 -9.65 -21.07 -20.00
N ILE A 639 -10.12 -20.73 -21.20
CA ILE A 639 -10.07 -19.38 -21.74
C ILE A 639 -11.49 -18.89 -21.98
N GLY A 640 -11.90 -17.89 -21.21
CA GLY A 640 -13.14 -17.14 -21.36
C GLY A 640 -12.89 -15.88 -22.16
N LEU A 641 -13.25 -15.89 -23.44
CA LEU A 641 -13.14 -14.72 -24.32
C LEU A 641 -14.38 -13.84 -24.19
N THR A 642 -14.14 -12.58 -23.80
CA THR A 642 -15.14 -11.51 -23.73
C THR A 642 -14.88 -10.43 -24.80
N GLY A 643 -15.77 -9.45 -24.91
CA GLY A 643 -15.62 -8.31 -25.80
C GLY A 643 -16.19 -8.54 -27.22
N THR A 644 -16.17 -7.48 -28.04
CA THR A 644 -16.87 -7.44 -29.33
C THR A 644 -15.99 -7.70 -30.55
N ASP A 645 -14.68 -7.58 -30.41
CA ASP A 645 -13.70 -7.82 -31.47
C ASP A 645 -13.35 -9.31 -31.61
N ALA A 646 -12.78 -9.67 -32.76
CA ALA A 646 -12.25 -11.01 -32.98
C ALA A 646 -10.81 -11.10 -32.46
N LEU A 647 -10.49 -12.17 -31.75
CA LEU A 647 -9.10 -12.55 -31.53
C LEU A 647 -8.52 -13.05 -32.87
N ALA A 648 -7.66 -12.22 -33.47
CA ALA A 648 -6.82 -12.63 -34.59
C ALA A 648 -5.63 -13.41 -34.04
N LEU A 649 -5.32 -14.55 -34.65
CA LEU A 649 -4.20 -15.40 -34.23
C LEU A 649 -3.69 -16.28 -35.38
N ARG A 650 -2.49 -16.86 -35.22
CA ARG A 650 -1.92 -17.81 -36.17
C ARG A 650 -2.52 -19.20 -35.97
N ASP A 651 -2.29 -19.82 -34.82
CA ASP A 651 -2.71 -21.19 -34.52
C ASP A 651 -3.32 -21.32 -33.12
N ALA A 652 -4.34 -22.16 -32.96
CA ALA A 652 -4.91 -22.51 -31.66
C ALA A 652 -5.05 -24.02 -31.47
N ILE A 653 -4.67 -24.52 -30.30
CA ILE A 653 -4.87 -25.91 -29.90
C ILE A 653 -5.50 -26.02 -28.52
N PHE A 654 -6.60 -26.77 -28.46
CA PHE A 654 -7.29 -27.14 -27.24
C PHE A 654 -7.05 -28.64 -27.01
N ARG A 655 -6.22 -28.94 -26.01
CA ARG A 655 -5.85 -30.31 -25.62
C ARG A 655 -6.88 -30.90 -24.66
N ASN A 656 -6.61 -32.11 -24.18
CA ASN A 656 -7.44 -32.76 -23.17
C ASN A 656 -7.69 -31.86 -21.95
N GLY A 657 -8.97 -31.65 -21.60
CA GLY A 657 -9.40 -30.77 -20.53
C GLY A 657 -9.34 -29.27 -20.85
N GLY A 658 -8.93 -28.88 -22.07
CA GLY A 658 -8.94 -27.49 -22.51
C GLY A 658 -10.36 -27.03 -22.85
N VAL A 659 -10.75 -25.86 -22.33
CA VAL A 659 -12.07 -25.26 -22.51
C VAL A 659 -11.93 -23.90 -23.17
N LEU A 660 -12.67 -23.69 -24.27
CA LEU A 660 -12.96 -22.37 -24.81
C LEU A 660 -14.36 -21.97 -24.35
N GLU A 661 -14.47 -20.94 -23.52
CA GLU A 661 -15.74 -20.28 -23.22
C GLU A 661 -15.82 -18.98 -24.03
N VAL A 662 -16.95 -18.78 -24.72
CA VAL A 662 -17.26 -17.51 -25.39
C VAL A 662 -18.47 -16.88 -24.75
N VAL A 663 -18.38 -15.60 -24.41
CA VAL A 663 -19.47 -14.84 -23.80
C VAL A 663 -20.08 -13.90 -24.82
N ILE A 664 -21.36 -14.10 -25.16
CA ILE A 664 -22.05 -13.21 -26.10
C ILE A 664 -22.76 -12.12 -25.32
N ASP A 665 -22.42 -10.87 -25.61
CA ASP A 665 -22.92 -9.66 -24.96
C ASP A 665 -23.87 -8.84 -25.85
N ALA A 666 -23.79 -8.97 -27.17
CA ALA A 666 -24.60 -8.19 -28.11
C ALA A 666 -25.22 -9.01 -29.25
N GLN A 667 -26.47 -8.66 -29.60
CA GLN A 667 -27.21 -9.23 -30.75
C GLN A 667 -26.54 -8.95 -32.10
N ASP A 668 -25.89 -7.80 -32.25
CA ASP A 668 -25.37 -7.30 -33.53
C ASP A 668 -23.89 -7.67 -33.76
N ARG A 669 -23.33 -8.62 -33.01
CA ARG A 669 -21.95 -9.08 -33.22
C ARG A 669 -21.80 -9.65 -34.65
N THR A 670 -20.87 -9.07 -35.41
CA THR A 670 -20.59 -9.47 -36.81
C THR A 670 -19.29 -10.23 -36.99
N ASN A 671 -18.36 -10.12 -36.04
CA ASN A 671 -17.05 -10.77 -36.07
C ASN A 671 -17.08 -12.14 -35.38
N ALA A 672 -16.24 -13.07 -35.83
CA ALA A 672 -15.99 -14.31 -35.09
C ALA A 672 -15.33 -14.02 -33.73
N PHE A 673 -15.45 -14.90 -32.73
CA PHE A 673 -14.64 -14.78 -31.50
C PHE A 673 -13.18 -15.13 -31.78
N LEU A 674 -12.98 -16.21 -32.51
CA LEU A 674 -11.67 -16.68 -32.95
C LEU A 674 -11.54 -16.55 -34.46
N ASN A 675 -10.52 -15.84 -34.94
CA ASN A 675 -10.20 -15.73 -36.36
C ASN A 675 -8.74 -16.13 -36.61
N ALA A 676 -8.53 -17.42 -36.83
CA ALA A 676 -7.20 -17.99 -37.01
C ALA A 676 -6.80 -18.02 -38.50
N SER A 677 -5.60 -17.54 -38.82
CA SER A 677 -5.04 -17.63 -40.18
C SER A 677 -4.55 -19.04 -40.52
N GLY A 678 -4.17 -19.83 -39.51
CA GLY A 678 -3.69 -21.20 -39.58
C GLY A 678 -4.67 -22.22 -38.99
N ASP A 679 -4.17 -23.15 -38.19
CA ASP A 679 -4.92 -24.31 -37.73
C ASP A 679 -5.61 -24.05 -36.38
N VAL A 680 -6.87 -24.47 -36.26
CA VAL A 680 -7.59 -24.57 -34.99
C VAL A 680 -7.89 -26.03 -34.73
N THR A 681 -7.36 -26.57 -33.62
CA THR A 681 -7.46 -27.99 -33.29
C THR A 681 -8.10 -28.21 -31.92
N PHE A 682 -9.16 -29.01 -31.88
CA PHE A 682 -9.76 -29.55 -30.67
C PHE A 682 -9.42 -31.04 -30.55
N GLU A 683 -8.57 -31.40 -29.58
CA GLU A 683 -8.23 -32.80 -29.27
C GLU A 683 -9.33 -33.49 -28.46
N GLU A 684 -9.25 -34.81 -28.30
CA GLU A 684 -10.19 -35.58 -27.48
C GLU A 684 -10.15 -35.07 -26.02
N GLY A 685 -11.33 -34.80 -25.45
CA GLY A 685 -11.48 -34.26 -24.10
C GLY A 685 -11.46 -32.73 -23.99
N SER A 686 -11.37 -32.00 -25.11
CA SER A 686 -11.58 -30.54 -25.15
C SER A 686 -13.05 -30.18 -25.38
N SER A 687 -13.47 -29.00 -24.92
CA SER A 687 -14.85 -28.52 -25.06
C SER A 687 -14.96 -27.05 -25.43
N LEU A 688 -16.02 -26.71 -26.15
CA LEU A 688 -16.48 -25.36 -26.41
C LEU A 688 -17.76 -25.11 -25.62
N SER A 689 -17.74 -24.10 -24.74
CA SER A 689 -18.90 -23.64 -23.97
C SER A 689 -19.31 -22.24 -24.42
N VAL A 690 -20.56 -21.87 -24.11
CA VAL A 690 -21.14 -20.58 -24.50
C VAL A 690 -21.85 -19.98 -23.30
N GLY A 691 -21.42 -18.79 -22.91
CA GLY A 691 -22.09 -17.91 -21.95
C GLY A 691 -22.80 -16.74 -22.63
N LEU A 692 -23.64 -16.04 -21.87
CA LEU A 692 -24.25 -14.79 -22.28
C LEU A 692 -23.94 -13.71 -21.25
N GLY A 693 -23.49 -12.54 -21.71
CA GLY A 693 -23.29 -11.35 -20.89
C GLY A 693 -24.59 -10.58 -20.64
N ASP A 694 -25.52 -10.64 -21.58
CA ASP A 694 -26.86 -10.04 -21.47
C ASP A 694 -27.90 -10.85 -22.27
N VAL A 695 -29.18 -10.48 -22.18
CA VAL A 695 -30.27 -11.04 -22.96
C VAL A 695 -30.11 -10.64 -24.43
N ILE A 696 -29.83 -11.63 -25.27
CA ILE A 696 -29.57 -11.50 -26.70
C ILE A 696 -30.90 -11.49 -27.48
N GLY A 697 -31.80 -10.57 -27.16
CA GLY A 697 -33.10 -10.38 -27.84
C GLY A 697 -33.81 -11.68 -28.21
N ALA A 698 -34.26 -11.79 -29.47
CA ALA A 698 -34.88 -13.01 -30.00
C ALA A 698 -33.88 -14.16 -30.29
N GLY A 699 -32.58 -13.91 -30.13
CA GLY A 699 -31.51 -14.79 -30.54
C GLY A 699 -30.93 -14.42 -31.91
N GLY A 700 -30.05 -15.26 -32.44
CA GLY A 700 -29.29 -14.96 -33.64
C GLY A 700 -28.36 -16.10 -34.06
N THR A 701 -27.68 -15.93 -35.18
CA THR A 701 -26.58 -16.82 -35.57
C THR A 701 -25.28 -16.05 -35.49
N PHE A 702 -24.34 -16.57 -34.71
CA PHE A 702 -23.05 -15.95 -34.43
C PHE A 702 -21.94 -16.84 -34.98
N GLU A 703 -20.98 -16.23 -35.68
CA GLU A 703 -19.75 -16.94 -36.01
C GLU A 703 -18.90 -17.01 -34.74
N ILE A 704 -18.49 -18.21 -34.32
CA ILE A 704 -17.66 -18.39 -33.13
C ILE A 704 -16.20 -18.56 -33.54
N ILE A 705 -15.95 -19.42 -34.52
CA ILE A 705 -14.59 -19.73 -35.01
C ILE A 705 -14.59 -19.61 -36.53
N THR A 706 -13.56 -18.95 -37.04
CA THR A 706 -13.09 -19.05 -38.43
C THR A 706 -11.62 -19.45 -38.41
N ALA A 707 -11.24 -20.47 -39.19
CA ALA A 707 -9.87 -20.98 -39.23
C ALA A 707 -9.38 -21.22 -40.68
N GLY A 708 -8.07 -21.26 -40.88
CA GLY A 708 -7.46 -21.81 -42.10
C GLY A 708 -7.74 -23.30 -42.26
N THR A 709 -7.57 -24.06 -41.17
CA THR A 709 -8.00 -25.47 -41.05
C THR A 709 -8.67 -25.71 -39.70
N LEU A 710 -9.85 -26.32 -39.68
CA LEU A 710 -10.53 -26.70 -38.44
C LEU A 710 -10.56 -28.23 -38.23
N SER A 711 -9.86 -28.71 -37.20
CA SER A 711 -9.82 -30.11 -36.80
C SER A 711 -10.50 -30.31 -35.45
N ILE A 712 -11.47 -31.23 -35.37
CA ILE A 712 -12.17 -31.58 -34.12
C ILE A 712 -12.17 -33.10 -34.00
N ALA A 713 -11.51 -33.62 -32.98
CA ALA A 713 -11.34 -35.06 -32.78
C ALA A 713 -12.64 -35.76 -32.37
N ASP A 714 -13.42 -35.14 -31.46
CA ASP A 714 -14.73 -35.60 -31.03
C ASP A 714 -15.76 -34.46 -31.10
N GLU A 715 -16.38 -34.29 -32.27
CA GLU A 715 -17.33 -33.19 -32.50
C GLU A 715 -18.54 -33.21 -31.55
N ALA A 716 -19.04 -34.41 -31.20
CA ALA A 716 -20.19 -34.54 -30.30
C ALA A 716 -19.84 -34.21 -28.85
N GLY A 717 -18.60 -34.47 -28.43
CA GLY A 717 -18.08 -34.14 -27.11
C GLY A 717 -17.58 -32.70 -26.98
N THR A 718 -17.08 -32.10 -28.07
CA THR A 718 -16.56 -30.72 -28.08
C THR A 718 -17.66 -29.68 -28.26
N LEU A 719 -18.59 -29.89 -29.21
CA LEU A 719 -19.66 -28.92 -29.52
C LEU A 719 -20.90 -29.19 -28.66
N THR A 720 -20.81 -28.94 -27.36
CA THR A 720 -21.93 -29.13 -26.43
C THR A 720 -22.49 -27.81 -25.95
N THR A 721 -23.81 -27.76 -25.75
CA THR A 721 -24.51 -26.57 -25.23
C THR A 721 -25.10 -26.85 -23.84
N THR A 722 -24.52 -27.82 -23.13
CA THR A 722 -25.03 -28.29 -21.84
C THR A 722 -24.96 -27.22 -20.75
N GLU A 723 -24.01 -26.29 -20.87
CA GLU A 723 -23.81 -25.16 -19.96
C GLU A 723 -24.35 -23.82 -20.50
N SER A 724 -25.13 -23.86 -21.59
CA SER A 724 -25.71 -22.65 -22.19
C SER A 724 -26.86 -22.09 -21.35
N PRO A 725 -27.10 -20.76 -21.40
CA PRO A 725 -28.17 -20.12 -20.63
C PRO A 725 -29.56 -20.71 -20.84
N TYR A 726 -30.29 -20.85 -19.73
CA TYR A 726 -31.60 -21.50 -19.69
C TYR A 726 -32.63 -20.79 -20.55
N LEU A 727 -32.52 -19.47 -20.70
CA LEU A 727 -33.46 -18.64 -21.46
C LEU A 727 -33.45 -18.93 -22.97
N TYR A 728 -32.36 -19.51 -23.49
CA TYR A 728 -32.17 -19.75 -24.93
C TYR A 728 -32.07 -21.25 -25.25
N ASN A 729 -32.51 -21.62 -26.46
CA ASN A 729 -32.11 -22.84 -27.13
C ASN A 729 -30.79 -22.56 -27.86
N ALA A 730 -29.70 -23.15 -27.39
CA ALA A 730 -28.38 -23.00 -28.01
C ALA A 730 -27.99 -24.24 -28.81
N THR A 731 -27.49 -24.03 -30.03
CA THR A 731 -26.93 -25.09 -30.88
C THR A 731 -25.59 -24.65 -31.46
N LEU A 732 -24.55 -25.44 -31.25
CA LEU A 732 -23.23 -25.29 -31.89
C LEU A 732 -23.12 -26.29 -33.05
N ALA A 733 -22.70 -25.82 -34.22
CA ALA A 733 -22.50 -26.67 -35.38
C ALA A 733 -21.44 -26.11 -36.34
N ARG A 734 -20.80 -26.99 -37.11
CA ARG A 734 -20.02 -26.54 -38.28
C ARG A 734 -20.94 -25.89 -39.32
N SER A 735 -20.44 -24.85 -39.96
CA SER A 735 -21.16 -24.22 -41.07
C SER A 735 -21.33 -25.20 -42.23
N SER A 736 -22.50 -25.17 -42.87
CA SER A 736 -22.75 -25.94 -44.09
C SER A 736 -22.11 -25.32 -45.33
N GLU A 737 -21.66 -24.06 -45.23
CA GLU A 737 -21.05 -23.31 -46.34
C GLU A 737 -19.52 -23.38 -46.31
N ASP A 738 -18.93 -23.55 -45.12
CA ASP A 738 -17.49 -23.62 -44.89
C ASP A 738 -17.18 -24.58 -43.73
N GLU A 739 -16.43 -25.65 -43.99
CA GLU A 739 -16.11 -26.67 -42.97
C GLU A 739 -15.13 -26.18 -41.90
N ASN A 740 -14.51 -25.02 -42.12
CA ASN A 740 -13.59 -24.36 -41.21
C ASN A 740 -14.24 -23.29 -40.33
N LYS A 741 -15.59 -23.25 -40.29
CA LYS A 741 -16.34 -22.32 -39.44
C LYS A 741 -17.23 -23.05 -38.42
N ILE A 742 -17.29 -22.53 -37.19
CA ILE A 742 -18.27 -22.90 -36.17
C ILE A 742 -19.29 -21.79 -36.01
N LEU A 743 -20.57 -22.16 -36.04
CA LEU A 743 -21.70 -21.28 -35.82
C LEU A 743 -22.41 -21.65 -34.52
N LEU A 744 -22.79 -20.62 -33.76
CA LEU A 744 -23.74 -20.72 -32.67
C LEU A 744 -25.08 -20.18 -33.14
N THR A 745 -26.14 -20.96 -33.01
CA THR A 745 -27.51 -20.49 -33.15
C THR A 745 -28.15 -20.40 -31.77
N LEU A 746 -28.61 -19.21 -31.42
CA LEU A 746 -29.43 -18.93 -30.23
C LEU A 746 -30.85 -18.64 -30.68
N GLU A 747 -31.83 -19.25 -30.02
CA GLU A 747 -33.25 -18.95 -30.18
C GLU A 747 -33.89 -18.77 -28.81
N LEU A 748 -34.52 -17.63 -28.57
CA LEU A 748 -35.21 -17.35 -27.32
C LEU A 748 -36.33 -18.37 -27.09
N LYS A 749 -36.36 -19.01 -25.91
CA LYS A 749 -37.43 -19.96 -25.59
C LYS A 749 -38.77 -19.25 -25.41
N THR A 750 -39.81 -19.84 -25.97
CA THR A 750 -41.19 -19.40 -25.76
C THR A 750 -41.67 -19.76 -24.36
N ALA A 751 -42.71 -19.08 -23.87
CA ALA A 751 -43.34 -19.40 -22.59
C ALA A 751 -43.80 -20.88 -22.50
N ASP A 752 -44.25 -21.45 -23.62
CA ASP A 752 -44.65 -22.86 -23.69
C ASP A 752 -43.44 -23.80 -23.56
N GLU A 753 -42.30 -23.49 -24.18
CA GLU A 753 -41.06 -24.28 -24.09
C GLU A 753 -40.41 -24.21 -22.71
N LEU A 754 -40.51 -23.06 -22.05
CA LEU A 754 -40.10 -22.89 -20.66
C LEU A 754 -41.03 -23.67 -19.70
N GLY A 755 -42.23 -24.04 -20.14
CA GLY A 755 -43.22 -24.73 -19.32
C GLY A 755 -43.99 -23.79 -18.39
N MET A 756 -44.04 -22.49 -18.73
CA MET A 756 -44.70 -21.46 -17.94
C MET A 756 -46.20 -21.73 -17.78
N HIS A 757 -46.73 -21.35 -16.61
CA HIS A 757 -48.17 -21.35 -16.39
C HIS A 757 -48.81 -20.04 -16.88
N VAL A 758 -50.14 -20.02 -17.00
CA VAL A 758 -50.89 -18.89 -17.61
C VAL A 758 -50.55 -17.51 -17.02
N ASN A 759 -50.24 -17.42 -15.73
CA ASN A 759 -49.89 -16.16 -15.09
C ASN A 759 -48.45 -15.73 -15.37
N GLN A 760 -47.51 -16.68 -15.40
CA GLN A 760 -46.10 -16.44 -15.73
C GLN A 760 -45.97 -16.05 -17.21
N ALA A 761 -46.64 -16.78 -18.09
CA ALA A 761 -46.66 -16.52 -19.53
C ALA A 761 -47.26 -15.15 -19.87
N ALA A 762 -48.23 -14.66 -19.08
CA ALA A 762 -48.89 -13.38 -19.33
C ALA A 762 -48.02 -12.16 -19.00
N ALA A 763 -46.90 -12.33 -18.31
CA ALA A 763 -45.96 -11.25 -17.97
C ALA A 763 -44.59 -11.41 -18.65
N TYR A 764 -44.41 -12.46 -19.46
CA TYR A 764 -43.11 -12.85 -19.99
C TYR A 764 -42.58 -11.84 -21.01
N ASP A 765 -43.44 -11.38 -21.94
CA ASP A 765 -43.05 -10.40 -22.95
C ASP A 765 -42.64 -9.06 -22.30
N GLU A 766 -43.38 -8.62 -21.27
CA GLU A 766 -43.04 -7.41 -20.52
C GLU A 766 -41.78 -7.57 -19.66
N ALA A 767 -41.53 -8.76 -19.11
CA ALA A 767 -40.31 -9.06 -18.37
C ALA A 767 -39.08 -9.06 -19.29
N LEU A 768 -39.19 -9.66 -20.48
CA LEU A 768 -38.13 -9.61 -21.50
C LEU A 768 -37.80 -8.17 -21.91
N ALA A 769 -38.81 -7.33 -22.14
CA ALA A 769 -38.59 -5.91 -22.44
C ALA A 769 -37.90 -5.16 -21.28
N ALA A 770 -38.15 -5.57 -20.02
CA ALA A 770 -37.46 -5.01 -18.87
C ALA A 770 -36.00 -5.47 -18.80
N PHE A 771 -35.71 -6.73 -19.16
CA PHE A 771 -34.34 -7.26 -19.24
C PHE A 771 -33.51 -6.49 -20.27
N GLU A 772 -34.07 -6.22 -21.45
CA GLU A 772 -33.42 -5.45 -22.51
C GLU A 772 -33.20 -3.96 -22.14
N THR A 773 -33.98 -3.42 -21.21
CA THR A 773 -33.88 -2.00 -20.82
C THR A 773 -32.95 -1.80 -19.61
N ILE A 774 -32.84 -2.80 -18.73
CA ILE A 774 -32.06 -2.74 -17.50
C ILE A 774 -30.96 -3.79 -17.59
N GLU A 775 -29.80 -3.39 -18.08
CA GLU A 775 -28.65 -4.25 -18.37
C GLU A 775 -28.27 -5.15 -17.17
N SER A 776 -28.22 -4.62 -15.95
CA SER A 776 -27.90 -5.42 -14.76
C SER A 776 -28.93 -6.52 -14.46
N LEU A 777 -30.19 -6.28 -14.80
CA LEU A 777 -31.26 -7.29 -14.69
C LEU A 777 -31.16 -8.30 -15.83
N GLY A 778 -30.91 -7.83 -17.06
CA GLY A 778 -30.72 -8.68 -18.23
C GLY A 778 -29.55 -9.64 -18.05
N ALA A 779 -28.38 -9.14 -17.67
CA ALA A 779 -27.19 -9.92 -17.35
C ALA A 779 -27.47 -10.98 -16.26
N ALA A 780 -28.18 -10.61 -15.20
CA ALA A 780 -28.54 -11.54 -14.12
C ALA A 780 -29.42 -12.70 -14.62
N PHE A 781 -30.35 -12.46 -15.54
CA PHE A 781 -31.18 -13.51 -16.14
C PHE A 781 -30.45 -14.30 -17.25
N ALA A 782 -29.54 -13.65 -17.98
CA ALA A 782 -28.70 -14.28 -19.00
C ALA A 782 -27.72 -15.29 -18.41
N GLY A 783 -27.25 -15.09 -17.17
CA GLY A 783 -26.37 -16.03 -16.47
C GLY A 783 -27.06 -17.28 -15.90
N LEU A 784 -28.39 -17.37 -15.88
CA LEU A 784 -29.11 -18.48 -15.24
C LEU A 784 -29.10 -19.71 -16.15
N ARG A 785 -28.54 -20.82 -15.66
CA ARG A 785 -28.36 -22.06 -16.44
C ARG A 785 -29.45 -23.11 -16.18
N THR A 786 -30.18 -23.01 -15.06
CA THR A 786 -31.23 -23.97 -14.70
C THR A 786 -32.63 -23.37 -14.60
N ALA A 787 -33.64 -24.23 -14.76
CA ALA A 787 -35.04 -23.85 -14.58
C ALA A 787 -35.34 -23.37 -13.14
N GLU A 788 -34.70 -23.97 -12.14
CA GLU A 788 -34.92 -23.64 -10.73
C GLU A 788 -34.44 -22.22 -10.41
N GLU A 789 -33.23 -21.87 -10.86
CA GLU A 789 -32.66 -20.54 -10.68
C GLU A 789 -33.47 -19.49 -11.45
N PHE A 790 -33.83 -19.78 -12.71
CA PHE A 790 -34.65 -18.91 -13.53
C PHE A 790 -36.00 -18.61 -12.86
N TYR A 791 -36.75 -19.63 -12.46
CA TYR A 791 -38.05 -19.40 -11.83
C TYR A 791 -37.93 -18.80 -10.42
N GLY A 792 -36.86 -19.09 -9.69
CA GLY A 792 -36.54 -18.46 -8.41
C GLY A 792 -36.37 -16.95 -8.52
N ALA A 793 -35.75 -16.46 -9.61
CA ALA A 793 -35.63 -15.03 -9.90
C ALA A 793 -36.90 -14.45 -10.54
N TYR A 794 -37.46 -15.13 -11.55
CA TYR A 794 -38.61 -14.67 -12.32
C TYR A 794 -39.85 -14.45 -11.45
N ASP A 795 -40.14 -15.36 -10.52
CA ASP A 795 -41.32 -15.25 -9.65
C ASP A 795 -41.22 -14.06 -8.67
N GLN A 796 -40.03 -13.50 -8.44
CA GLN A 796 -39.86 -12.28 -7.63
C GLN A 796 -40.29 -11.00 -8.37
N LEU A 797 -40.24 -11.02 -9.71
CA LEU A 797 -40.68 -9.91 -10.55
C LEU A 797 -42.20 -9.88 -10.74
N LEU A 798 -42.86 -11.02 -10.50
CA LEU A 798 -44.29 -11.14 -10.68
C LEU A 798 -45.05 -10.45 -9.54
N PRO A 799 -46.18 -9.75 -9.85
CA PRO A 799 -47.00 -9.15 -8.83
C PRO A 799 -47.51 -10.20 -7.83
N GLU A 800 -47.17 -10.05 -6.55
CA GLU A 800 -47.78 -10.86 -5.50
C GLU A 800 -49.25 -10.44 -5.35
N TYR A 801 -50.18 -11.30 -5.78
CA TYR A 801 -51.58 -11.10 -5.45
C TYR A 801 -51.73 -11.36 -3.95
N ALA A 802 -52.08 -10.33 -3.17
CA ALA A 802 -52.34 -10.36 -1.72
C ALA A 802 -53.56 -11.24 -1.31
N ALA A 803 -53.78 -12.36 -2.00
CA ALA A 803 -54.78 -13.38 -1.68
C ALA A 803 -54.61 -13.87 -0.25
N SER A 804 -53.37 -14.00 0.25
CA SER A 804 -53.10 -14.42 1.63
C SER A 804 -53.75 -13.46 2.64
N ALA A 805 -53.47 -12.16 2.54
CA ALA A 805 -54.03 -11.13 3.41
C ALA A 805 -55.56 -11.04 3.32
N ILE A 806 -56.12 -11.08 2.11
CA ILE A 806 -57.58 -11.05 1.90
C ILE A 806 -58.25 -12.31 2.48
N GLN A 807 -57.68 -13.48 2.24
CA GLN A 807 -58.23 -14.76 2.73
C GLN A 807 -58.10 -14.88 4.23
N PHE A 808 -57.02 -14.35 4.81
CA PHE A 808 -56.86 -14.30 6.26
C PHE A 808 -57.83 -13.31 6.91
N ALA A 809 -58.07 -12.14 6.29
CA ALA A 809 -59.09 -11.19 6.73
C ALA A 809 -60.52 -11.77 6.64
N LEU A 810 -60.82 -12.52 5.56
CA LEU A 810 -62.10 -13.23 5.42
C LEU A 810 -62.27 -14.31 6.49
N ALA A 811 -61.25 -15.14 6.70
CA ALA A 811 -61.27 -16.18 7.73
C ALA A 811 -61.44 -15.59 9.15
N SER A 812 -60.77 -14.46 9.42
CA SER A 812 -60.93 -13.70 10.68
C SER A 812 -62.36 -13.18 10.84
N ASN A 813 -62.91 -12.55 9.81
CA ASN A 813 -64.27 -12.03 9.83
C ASN A 813 -65.33 -13.13 10.01
N ASP A 814 -65.17 -14.28 9.35
CA ASP A 814 -66.09 -15.41 9.48
C ASP A 814 -66.03 -16.01 10.90
N ALA A 815 -64.83 -16.15 11.47
CA ALA A 815 -64.68 -16.64 12.84
C ALA A 815 -65.26 -15.66 13.87
N ALA A 816 -65.09 -14.35 13.66
CA ALA A 816 -65.70 -13.28 14.46
C ALA A 816 -67.23 -13.32 14.39
N ALA A 817 -67.80 -13.47 13.19
CA ALA A 817 -69.24 -13.63 13.01
C ALA A 817 -69.76 -14.92 13.66
N GLY A 818 -68.95 -16.00 13.64
CA GLY A 818 -69.22 -17.25 14.34
C GLY A 818 -69.34 -17.07 15.86
N ALA A 819 -68.46 -16.25 16.47
CA ALA A 819 -68.54 -15.89 17.89
C ALA A 819 -69.88 -15.19 18.22
N LEU A 820 -70.30 -14.23 17.39
CA LEU A 820 -71.62 -13.59 17.51
C LEU A 820 -72.76 -14.60 17.36
N GLN A 821 -72.68 -15.49 16.37
CA GLN A 821 -73.71 -16.50 16.14
C GLN A 821 -73.84 -17.44 17.35
N GLY A 822 -72.71 -17.82 17.97
CA GLY A 822 -72.68 -18.57 19.22
C GLY A 822 -73.41 -17.83 20.35
N ARG A 823 -73.11 -16.54 20.52
CA ARG A 823 -73.78 -15.67 21.51
C ARG A 823 -75.29 -15.57 21.24
N LEU A 824 -75.71 -15.29 20.01
CA LEU A 824 -77.12 -15.16 19.64
C LEU A 824 -77.88 -16.49 19.80
N ARG A 825 -77.23 -17.63 19.54
CA ARG A 825 -77.81 -18.95 19.79
C ARG A 825 -78.02 -19.18 21.28
N ASN A 826 -77.05 -18.81 22.12
CA ASN A 826 -77.20 -18.91 23.58
C ASN A 826 -78.33 -18.00 24.08
N ALA A 827 -78.39 -16.75 23.59
CA ALA A 827 -79.48 -15.81 23.90
C ALA A 827 -80.87 -16.36 23.52
N ARG A 828 -80.97 -17.17 22.46
CA ARG A 828 -82.23 -17.84 22.09
C ARG A 828 -82.61 -18.98 23.02
N LEU A 829 -81.63 -19.71 23.56
CA LEU A 829 -81.86 -20.89 24.41
C LEU A 829 -82.21 -20.52 25.86
N ALA A 830 -81.75 -19.37 26.36
CA ALA A 830 -82.08 -18.84 27.69
C ALA A 830 -82.41 -17.33 27.64
N PRO A 831 -83.57 -16.96 27.06
CA PRO A 831 -83.90 -15.55 26.79
C PRO A 831 -84.12 -14.69 28.04
N ASP A 832 -84.47 -15.30 29.17
CA ASP A 832 -84.76 -14.58 30.42
C ASP A 832 -83.50 -14.33 31.28
N ASP A 833 -82.36 -14.95 30.95
CA ASP A 833 -81.14 -14.98 31.79
C ASP A 833 -79.90 -14.34 31.14
N LEU A 834 -79.98 -13.85 29.89
CA LEU A 834 -78.79 -13.47 29.11
C LEU A 834 -78.72 -11.99 28.72
N ALA A 835 -78.93 -11.08 29.68
CA ALA A 835 -78.56 -9.66 29.51
C ALA A 835 -77.18 -9.40 30.14
N GLY A 836 -76.20 -8.94 29.35
CA GLY A 836 -74.88 -8.63 29.92
C GLY A 836 -73.74 -8.49 28.93
N VAL A 837 -72.54 -8.28 29.49
CA VAL A 837 -71.28 -8.28 28.75
C VAL A 837 -70.88 -9.73 28.48
N TRP A 838 -70.49 -10.03 27.24
CA TRP A 838 -69.90 -11.30 26.86
C TRP A 838 -68.55 -11.07 26.21
N ILE A 839 -67.69 -12.05 26.39
CA ILE A 839 -66.35 -12.10 25.83
C ILE A 839 -66.21 -13.50 25.24
N GLN A 840 -65.77 -13.59 23.99
CA GLN A 840 -65.49 -14.85 23.33
C GLN A 840 -64.21 -14.76 22.51
N GLU A 841 -63.30 -15.67 22.81
CA GLU A 841 -62.13 -15.93 21.97
C GLU A 841 -62.53 -16.79 20.77
N PHE A 842 -61.91 -16.52 19.63
CA PHE A 842 -62.02 -17.33 18.42
C PHE A 842 -60.64 -17.48 17.78
N GLY A 843 -60.39 -18.65 17.20
CA GLY A 843 -59.25 -18.89 16.34
C GLY A 843 -59.71 -18.96 14.88
N TYR A 844 -58.84 -18.55 13.97
CA TYR A 844 -59.05 -18.68 12.54
C TYR A 844 -57.78 -19.21 11.89
N TYR A 845 -57.96 -19.99 10.83
CA TYR A 845 -56.90 -20.65 10.09
C TYR A 845 -57.25 -20.58 8.61
N ALA A 846 -56.29 -20.18 7.79
CA ALA A 846 -56.39 -20.22 6.35
C ALA A 846 -55.17 -20.98 5.81
N ASP A 847 -55.43 -22.02 5.03
CA ASP A 847 -54.39 -22.82 4.38
C ASP A 847 -54.80 -23.12 2.96
N ARG A 848 -53.87 -22.85 2.06
CA ARG A 848 -53.92 -23.21 0.66
C ARG A 848 -52.56 -23.75 0.29
N SER A 849 -52.51 -25.02 -0.11
CA SER A 849 -51.31 -25.61 -0.72
C SER A 849 -50.94 -24.83 -1.98
N SER A 850 -49.66 -24.79 -2.32
CA SER A 850 -49.22 -24.29 -3.61
C SER A 850 -49.96 -25.01 -4.75
N THR A 851 -50.23 -24.28 -5.81
CA THR A 851 -50.92 -24.79 -7.00
C THR A 851 -50.16 -24.35 -8.24
N ALA A 852 -50.48 -24.96 -9.39
CA ALA A 852 -49.97 -24.53 -10.71
C ALA A 852 -50.36 -23.07 -11.11
N PHE A 853 -50.94 -22.29 -10.20
CA PHE A 853 -51.38 -20.92 -10.43
C PHE A 853 -50.79 -19.92 -9.41
N GLY A 854 -49.90 -20.36 -8.51
CA GLY A 854 -49.20 -19.48 -7.57
C GLY A 854 -48.81 -20.15 -6.24
N PRO A 855 -48.00 -19.44 -5.42
CA PRO A 855 -47.52 -19.93 -4.14
C PRO A 855 -48.68 -20.19 -3.16
N GLY A 856 -48.47 -21.18 -2.29
CA GLY A 856 -49.42 -21.50 -1.21
C GLY A 856 -49.33 -20.48 -0.08
N TYR A 857 -50.35 -20.41 0.76
CA TYR A 857 -50.30 -19.61 1.99
C TYR A 857 -50.83 -20.43 3.15
N ARG A 858 -50.22 -20.26 4.32
CA ARG A 858 -50.68 -20.81 5.59
C ARG A 858 -50.59 -19.74 6.66
N GLY A 859 -51.70 -19.46 7.31
CA GLY A 859 -51.77 -18.51 8.40
C GLY A 859 -52.76 -18.97 9.46
N GLN A 860 -52.46 -18.67 10.71
CA GLN A 860 -53.37 -18.85 11.83
C GLN A 860 -53.37 -17.59 12.68
N GLY A 861 -54.52 -17.26 13.25
CA GLY A 861 -54.67 -16.10 14.11
C GLY A 861 -55.69 -16.35 15.19
N VAL A 862 -55.70 -15.46 16.17
CA VAL A 862 -56.66 -15.47 17.27
C VAL A 862 -57.27 -14.09 17.42
N GLY A 863 -58.53 -14.07 17.82
CA GLY A 863 -59.25 -12.85 18.02
C GLY A 863 -60.15 -12.92 19.24
N LEU A 864 -60.51 -11.74 19.71
CA LEU A 864 -61.40 -11.56 20.84
C LEU A 864 -62.60 -10.73 20.39
N ALA A 865 -63.78 -11.32 20.52
CA ALA A 865 -65.05 -10.62 20.38
C ALA A 865 -65.56 -10.25 21.76
N VAL A 866 -65.83 -8.96 21.97
CA VAL A 866 -66.46 -8.45 23.19
C VAL A 866 -67.75 -7.75 22.81
N GLY A 867 -68.85 -8.11 23.46
CA GLY A 867 -70.12 -7.46 23.18
C GLY A 867 -70.95 -7.23 24.41
N LEU A 868 -71.91 -6.34 24.25
CA LEU A 868 -72.94 -6.04 25.24
C LEU A 868 -74.28 -6.15 24.55
N ASP A 869 -75.15 -7.02 25.06
CA ASP A 869 -76.51 -7.18 24.55
C ASP A 869 -77.54 -7.22 25.67
N ARG A 870 -78.75 -6.76 25.33
CA ARG A 870 -79.91 -6.79 26.21
C ARG A 870 -81.20 -7.09 25.42
N PRO A 871 -82.21 -7.73 26.02
CA PRO A 871 -83.52 -7.87 25.40
C PRO A 871 -84.23 -6.51 25.31
N VAL A 872 -84.84 -6.20 24.16
CA VAL A 872 -85.58 -4.94 23.94
C VAL A 872 -86.85 -5.21 23.13
N GLY A 873 -88.02 -5.03 23.75
CA GLY A 873 -89.31 -5.18 23.09
C GLY A 873 -89.54 -6.61 22.57
N PRO A 874 -90.01 -6.81 21.32
CA PRO A 874 -90.22 -8.14 20.74
C PRO A 874 -88.92 -8.86 20.32
N PHE A 875 -87.75 -8.24 20.50
CA PHE A 875 -86.46 -8.80 20.11
C PHE A 875 -85.76 -9.43 21.31
N TYR A 876 -85.30 -10.68 21.13
CA TYR A 876 -84.63 -11.47 22.17
C TYR A 876 -83.27 -10.89 22.60
N ALA A 877 -82.55 -10.21 21.71
CA ALA A 877 -81.31 -9.51 22.04
C ALA A 877 -81.05 -8.38 21.03
N VAL A 878 -80.70 -7.20 21.53
CA VAL A 878 -80.15 -6.07 20.76
C VAL A 878 -78.90 -5.61 21.48
N GLY A 879 -77.81 -5.44 20.74
CA GLY A 879 -76.51 -5.13 21.32
C GLY A 879 -75.50 -4.58 20.33
N LEU A 880 -74.34 -4.23 20.85
CA LEU A 880 -73.17 -3.82 20.08
C LEU A 880 -72.02 -4.77 20.42
N GLN A 881 -71.24 -5.12 19.41
CA GLN A 881 -70.01 -5.90 19.58
C GLN A 881 -68.83 -5.18 18.96
N LEU A 882 -67.68 -5.35 19.57
CA LEU A 882 -66.38 -4.96 19.07
C LEU A 882 -65.53 -6.22 18.93
N VAL A 883 -64.84 -6.33 17.81
CA VAL A 883 -63.99 -7.47 17.51
C VAL A 883 -62.60 -6.95 17.17
N GLY A 884 -61.60 -7.52 17.82
CA GLY A 884 -60.19 -7.37 17.46
C GLY A 884 -59.61 -8.73 17.13
N ALA A 885 -58.79 -8.80 16.08
CA ALA A 885 -58.04 -9.99 15.71
C ALA A 885 -56.58 -9.61 15.45
N ALA A 886 -55.67 -10.52 15.80
CA ALA A 886 -54.25 -10.44 15.51
C ALA A 886 -53.82 -11.66 14.68
#